data_AF-A0A3B8X096-F1
#
_entry.id   AF-A0A3B8X096-F1
#
_cell.length_a   1.000
_cell.length_b   1.000
_cell.length_c   1.000
_cell.angle_alpha   90.00
_cell.angle_beta   90.00
_cell.angle_gamma   90.00
#
_symmetry.space_group_name_H-M   'P 1'
#
loop_
_entity.id
_entity.type
_entity.pdbx_description
1 polymer ?
#
loop_
_entity_poly.entity_id
_entity_poly.type
_entity_poly.pdbx_seq_one_letter_code
_entity_poly.pdbx_strand_id
1 'polypeptide(L)'
;MNKSFLQVIGFGTMAVNILLMMAATILEKLYGSYTAFSWVYHNPVFFVLWAITAVCGLYSLSSMKGLFTKCIHVAFTLILGGAFLTHVTGEEGNVRLPKGETVTTWTREDGSEEALPCPLVLERFEIERYSGSEAAADYKSFVEADGRKLEISMNHIARISGYRFFQSRFEKNASILSINHDPWGIGVTYTGYALLLLSLIGYFFQRGTTFRKHLNKLLALVFLLLLPSVKGLAQNQPKVLPKDVADAFEELYVYYNDRVVPFETMARDYTLKAYGKTHWKDYTATQVVTGWLFYYDWWKDVPFKVKAKDRGTPREAEKSYIVQQVASGDAWKLYPIADSTGHVKWYNSNEMLPQEVVEDYDRWVFIRKVMDLVERSVRAEDWAEVTHIVEKIGAYQKKEAAEILPSPVKVRAEKLYNRLMRPMVPFMFSITLGLILFVLLGIRLSRGKELPYGVSKASALIALVLLLYLTLTLGLRWYVSGHAPFAGSYSVMMLMAWLSALGICLLWKRFPMVLPMGFLIGGFTMLMASMSGANPQITHLMPVLQSPLLSLHVLAMMLSYTLFGMVAFTGILGLVVPVRAAIRLRDMSLVILFPAVFLLITGTFLGAVWANISWGTYWSWDPKETWALITFLVYSYALHADHIRFLRHPRTFHAFCALAFLMVLVTYFGVNLVLGGMHAYA
;
A
#
# COMPACT_ATOMS: atom_id res chain seq x y z
N MET A 1 -26.11 -4.59 41.48
CA MET A 1 -25.06 -3.64 41.07
C MET A 1 -25.64 -2.56 40.17
N ASN A 2 -25.28 -1.30 40.39
CA ASN A 2 -25.77 -0.18 39.58
C ASN A 2 -25.22 -0.28 38.14
N LYS A 3 -26.09 -0.30 37.12
CA LYS A 3 -25.68 -0.45 35.70
C LYS A 3 -24.67 0.62 35.26
N SER A 4 -24.75 1.82 35.84
CA SER A 4 -23.79 2.90 35.64
C SER A 4 -22.37 2.55 36.10
N PHE A 5 -22.22 1.75 37.16
CA PHE A 5 -20.92 1.39 37.72
C PHE A 5 -20.18 0.38 36.86
N LEU A 6 -20.89 -0.64 36.35
CA LEU A 6 -20.32 -1.63 35.43
C LEU A 6 -19.90 -1.04 34.10
N GLN A 7 -20.63 -0.04 33.60
CA GLN A 7 -20.23 0.70 32.39
C GLN A 7 -18.92 1.45 32.61
N VAL A 8 -18.76 2.11 33.77
CA VAL A 8 -17.51 2.80 34.12
C VAL A 8 -16.34 1.82 34.23
N ILE A 9 -16.55 0.65 34.85
CA ILE A 9 -15.52 -0.39 34.91
C ILE A 9 -15.16 -0.86 33.51
N GLY A 10 -16.14 -1.23 32.67
CA GLY A 10 -15.87 -1.72 31.32
C GLY A 10 -15.12 -0.72 30.43
N PHE A 11 -15.52 0.56 30.45
CA PHE A 11 -14.77 1.60 29.75
C PHE A 11 -13.41 1.91 30.40
N GLY A 12 -13.27 1.73 31.72
CA GLY A 12 -12.01 1.91 32.43
C GLY A 12 -11.00 0.83 32.06
N THR A 13 -11.39 -0.45 32.10
CA THR A 13 -10.53 -1.57 31.74
C THR A 13 -10.15 -1.54 30.26
N MET A 14 -11.07 -1.13 29.38
CA MET A 14 -10.75 -0.92 27.97
C MET A 14 -9.70 0.17 27.77
N ALA A 15 -9.74 1.27 28.53
CA ALA A 15 -8.74 2.33 28.46
C ALA A 15 -7.36 1.84 28.91
N VAL A 16 -7.31 1.04 29.99
CA VAL A 16 -6.06 0.42 30.46
C VAL A 16 -5.49 -0.52 29.41
N ASN A 17 -6.32 -1.36 28.77
CA ASN A 17 -5.87 -2.24 27.68
C ASN A 17 -5.29 -1.46 26.51
N ILE A 18 -5.91 -0.34 26.11
CA ILE A 18 -5.37 0.52 25.06
C ILE A 18 -3.96 1.01 25.43
N LEU A 19 -3.78 1.50 26.66
CA LEU A 19 -2.48 1.99 27.13
C LEU A 19 -1.42 0.89 27.22
N LEU A 20 -1.81 -0.31 27.68
CA LEU A 20 -0.92 -1.47 27.73
C LEU A 20 -0.46 -1.88 26.33
N MET A 21 -1.37 -1.92 25.35
CA MET A 21 -1.01 -2.23 23.96
C MET A 21 -0.11 -1.16 23.35
N MET A 22 -0.38 0.13 23.60
CA MET A 22 0.52 1.21 23.17
C MET A 22 1.92 1.04 23.77
N ALA A 23 1.99 0.78 25.08
CA ALA A 23 3.26 0.54 25.77
C ALA A 23 3.98 -0.70 25.23
N ALA A 24 3.26 -1.78 24.94
CA ALA A 24 3.82 -3.00 24.35
C ALA A 24 4.51 -2.73 23.01
N THR A 25 3.90 -1.94 22.12
CA THR A 25 4.53 -1.60 20.83
C THR A 25 5.80 -0.75 20.99
N ILE A 26 5.85 0.10 22.03
CA ILE A 26 7.06 0.87 22.36
C ILE A 26 8.14 -0.04 22.95
N LEU A 27 7.77 -0.94 23.87
CA LEU A 27 8.68 -1.93 24.45
C LEU A 27 9.25 -2.86 23.40
N GLU A 28 8.44 -3.32 22.46
CA GLU A 28 8.89 -4.14 21.33
C GLU A 28 9.97 -3.43 20.53
N LYS A 29 9.78 -2.14 20.25
CA LYS A 29 10.77 -1.35 19.52
C LYS A 29 12.07 -1.15 20.29
N LEU A 30 12.00 -0.96 21.61
CA LEU A 30 13.15 -0.64 22.45
C LEU A 30 13.92 -1.88 22.91
N TYR A 31 13.24 -2.98 23.18
CA TYR A 31 13.75 -4.16 23.87
C TYR A 31 13.47 -5.49 23.14
N GLY A 32 12.91 -5.44 21.93
CA GLY A 32 12.57 -6.60 21.11
C GLY A 32 11.24 -7.26 21.47
N SER A 33 10.72 -8.08 20.54
CA SER A 33 9.40 -8.71 20.65
C SER A 33 9.28 -9.62 21.87
N TYR A 34 10.31 -10.39 22.20
CA TYR A 34 10.29 -11.26 23.40
C TYR A 34 9.92 -10.51 24.70
N THR A 35 10.44 -9.29 24.87
CA THR A 35 10.16 -8.46 26.05
C THR A 35 8.71 -7.98 26.06
N ALA A 36 8.19 -7.51 24.92
CA ALA A 36 6.80 -7.06 24.82
C ALA A 36 5.81 -8.21 25.06
N PHE A 37 6.08 -9.38 24.50
CA PHE A 37 5.27 -10.58 24.68
C PHE A 37 5.29 -11.07 26.13
N SER A 38 6.48 -11.22 26.73
CA SER A 38 6.58 -11.71 28.11
C SER A 38 6.01 -10.74 29.14
N TRP A 39 6.25 -9.43 28.99
CA TRP A 39 5.86 -8.45 30.01
C TRP A 39 4.41 -8.00 29.90
N VAL A 40 3.85 -7.98 28.68
CA VAL A 40 2.51 -7.46 28.43
C VAL A 40 1.57 -8.52 27.84
N TYR A 41 1.84 -9.03 26.64
CA TYR A 41 0.83 -9.84 25.92
C TYR A 41 0.54 -11.20 26.58
N HIS A 42 1.55 -11.84 27.18
CA HIS A 42 1.42 -13.08 27.94
C HIS A 42 1.17 -12.85 29.43
N ASN A 43 1.02 -11.60 29.86
CA ASN A 43 0.80 -11.29 31.26
C ASN A 43 -0.65 -11.64 31.67
N PRO A 44 -0.87 -12.42 32.75
CA PRO A 44 -2.22 -12.73 33.25
C PRO A 44 -3.11 -11.50 33.47
N VAL A 45 -2.53 -10.36 33.87
CA VAL A 45 -3.26 -9.12 34.08
C VAL A 45 -3.91 -8.63 32.79
N PHE A 46 -3.21 -8.75 31.65
CA PHE A 46 -3.73 -8.35 30.34
C PHE A 46 -4.97 -9.15 29.96
N PHE A 47 -4.94 -10.47 30.15
CA PHE A 47 -6.08 -11.35 29.90
C PHE A 47 -7.27 -11.05 30.82
N VAL A 48 -7.00 -10.81 32.12
CA VAL A 48 -8.04 -10.47 33.10
C VAL A 48 -8.74 -9.16 32.73
N LEU A 49 -8.00 -8.15 32.28
CA LEU A 49 -8.59 -6.87 31.85
C LEU A 49 -9.49 -7.03 30.62
N TRP A 50 -9.10 -7.86 29.66
CA TRP A 50 -9.97 -8.23 28.52
C TRP A 50 -11.22 -8.99 28.96
N ALA A 51 -11.08 -9.95 29.89
CA ALA A 51 -12.20 -10.70 30.43
C ALA A 51 -13.20 -9.80 31.15
N ILE A 52 -12.73 -8.87 32.00
CA ILE A 52 -13.59 -7.89 32.69
C ILE A 52 -14.34 -7.02 31.67
N THR A 53 -13.64 -6.55 30.63
CA THR A 53 -14.25 -5.75 29.55
C THR A 53 -15.37 -6.53 28.84
N ALA A 54 -15.11 -7.78 28.48
CA ALA A 54 -16.09 -8.65 27.82
C ALA A 54 -17.32 -8.93 28.71
N VAL A 55 -17.11 -9.25 29.99
CA VAL A 55 -18.20 -9.50 30.96
C VAL A 55 -19.05 -8.26 31.17
N CYS A 56 -18.44 -7.07 31.29
CA CYS A 56 -19.18 -5.81 31.40
C CYS A 56 -20.01 -5.52 30.14
N GLY A 57 -19.47 -5.83 28.95
CA GLY A 57 -20.18 -5.74 27.68
C GLY A 57 -21.40 -6.67 27.62
N LEU A 58 -21.22 -7.93 27.99
CA LEU A 58 -22.30 -8.93 28.03
C LEU A 58 -23.41 -8.57 29.04
N TYR A 59 -23.03 -8.09 30.22
CA TYR A 59 -24.01 -7.66 31.23
C TYR A 59 -24.86 -6.47 30.73
N SER A 60 -24.27 -5.62 29.89
CA SER A 60 -24.92 -4.46 29.30
C SER A 60 -25.87 -4.82 28.14
N LEU A 61 -25.93 -6.08 27.69
CA LEU A 61 -26.83 -6.50 26.60
C LEU A 61 -28.31 -6.22 26.89
N SER A 62 -28.71 -6.32 28.17
CA SER A 62 -30.11 -6.08 28.58
C SER A 62 -30.56 -4.63 28.39
N SER A 63 -29.65 -3.66 28.38
CA SER A 63 -29.95 -2.23 28.17
C SER A 63 -29.82 -1.78 26.71
N MET A 64 -29.26 -2.62 25.83
CA MET A 64 -29.09 -2.31 24.41
C MET A 64 -30.38 -2.53 23.62
N LYS A 65 -30.66 -1.61 22.69
CA LYS A 65 -31.77 -1.72 21.75
C LYS A 65 -31.31 -2.33 20.42
N GLY A 66 -32.10 -3.26 19.90
CA GLY A 66 -31.84 -3.94 18.63
C GLY A 66 -31.13 -5.28 18.80
N LEU A 67 -31.61 -6.30 18.07
CA LEU A 67 -31.02 -7.63 18.06
C LEU A 67 -29.57 -7.58 17.57
N PHE A 68 -29.33 -6.91 16.44
CA PHE A 68 -28.02 -6.85 15.81
C PHE A 68 -26.97 -6.13 16.67
N THR A 69 -27.35 -5.08 17.40
CA THR A 69 -26.47 -4.42 18.38
C THR A 69 -26.01 -5.39 19.47
N LYS A 70 -26.92 -6.26 19.95
CA LYS A 70 -26.58 -7.28 20.95
C LYS A 70 -25.66 -8.35 20.37
N CYS A 71 -25.96 -8.82 19.16
CA CYS A 71 -25.15 -9.81 18.46
C CYS A 71 -23.72 -9.31 18.18
N ILE A 72 -23.52 -8.01 17.89
CA ILE A 72 -22.18 -7.42 17.76
C ILE A 72 -21.35 -7.61 19.04
N HIS A 73 -21.94 -7.36 20.22
CA HIS A 73 -21.22 -7.50 21.49
C HIS A 73 -20.96 -8.97 21.85
N VAL A 74 -21.91 -9.87 21.57
CA VAL A 74 -21.71 -11.32 21.72
C VAL A 74 -20.60 -11.81 20.80
N ALA A 75 -20.52 -11.31 19.57
CA ALA A 75 -19.47 -11.66 18.62
C ALA A 75 -18.07 -11.32 19.14
N PHE A 76 -17.88 -10.16 19.78
CA PHE A 76 -16.60 -9.82 20.40
C PHE A 76 -16.21 -10.78 21.53
N THR A 77 -17.16 -11.22 22.35
CA THR A 77 -16.89 -12.24 23.37
C THR A 77 -16.48 -13.56 22.74
N LEU A 78 -17.10 -13.98 21.63
CA LEU A 78 -16.71 -15.18 20.90
C LEU A 78 -15.30 -15.05 20.31
N ILE A 79 -14.96 -13.89 19.73
CA ILE A 79 -13.61 -13.62 19.21
C ILE A 79 -12.57 -13.71 20.33
N LEU A 80 -12.82 -13.06 21.48
CA LEU A 80 -11.91 -13.14 22.63
C LEU A 80 -11.80 -14.56 23.20
N GLY A 81 -12.91 -15.30 23.24
CA GLY A 81 -12.93 -16.70 23.66
C GLY A 81 -12.14 -17.61 22.72
N GLY A 82 -12.27 -17.41 21.41
CA GLY A 82 -11.50 -18.13 20.40
C GLY A 82 -10.00 -17.77 20.45
N ALA A 83 -9.67 -16.50 20.68
CA ALA A 83 -8.28 -16.07 20.90
C ALA A 83 -7.67 -16.70 22.16
N PHE A 84 -8.44 -16.78 23.25
CA PHE A 84 -8.00 -17.49 24.46
C PHE A 84 -7.80 -18.99 24.23
N LEU A 85 -8.71 -19.65 23.49
CA LEU A 85 -8.53 -21.05 23.11
C LEU A 85 -7.29 -21.25 22.25
N THR A 86 -7.06 -20.39 21.24
CA THR A 86 -5.84 -20.42 20.42
C THR A 86 -4.59 -20.30 21.29
N HIS A 87 -4.60 -19.40 22.28
CA HIS A 87 -3.47 -19.22 23.19
C HIS A 87 -3.19 -20.45 24.06
N VAL A 88 -4.22 -21.21 24.43
CA VAL A 88 -4.11 -22.37 25.33
C VAL A 88 -3.86 -23.68 24.57
N THR A 89 -4.42 -23.83 23.37
CA THR A 89 -4.41 -25.07 22.59
C THR A 89 -3.66 -24.99 21.26
N GLY A 90 -3.28 -23.80 20.83
CA GLY A 90 -2.57 -23.56 19.57
C GLY A 90 -1.09 -23.86 19.70
N GLU A 91 -0.54 -24.48 18.66
CA GLU A 91 0.86 -24.88 18.58
C GLU A 91 1.47 -24.30 17.30
N GLU A 92 2.58 -23.58 17.44
CA GLU A 92 3.24 -22.87 16.34
C GLU A 92 4.75 -23.05 16.38
N GLY A 93 5.37 -23.11 15.20
CA GLY A 93 6.81 -23.25 15.07
C GLY A 93 7.26 -23.46 13.63
N ASN A 94 8.44 -24.08 13.46
CA ASN A 94 9.06 -24.26 12.16
C ASN A 94 9.67 -25.66 12.03
N VAL A 95 9.66 -26.18 10.81
CA VAL A 95 10.41 -27.37 10.41
C VAL A 95 11.42 -27.01 9.33
N ARG A 96 12.64 -27.49 9.50
CA ARG A 96 13.71 -27.39 8.51
C ARG A 96 13.76 -28.70 7.73
N LEU A 97 13.55 -28.64 6.41
CA LEU A 97 13.57 -29.79 5.52
C LEU A 97 14.81 -29.74 4.61
N PRO A 98 15.88 -30.49 4.90
CA PRO A 98 16.98 -30.67 3.97
C PRO A 98 16.56 -31.50 2.76
N LYS A 99 17.14 -31.22 1.60
CA LYS A 99 16.81 -31.95 0.37
C LYS A 99 17.19 -33.43 0.46
N GLY A 100 16.22 -34.32 0.24
CA GLY A 100 16.39 -35.78 0.21
C GLY A 100 16.50 -36.44 1.59
N GLU A 101 16.44 -35.69 2.68
CA GLU A 101 16.47 -36.23 4.05
C GLU A 101 15.05 -36.40 4.60
N THR A 102 14.85 -37.47 5.38
CA THR A 102 13.60 -37.69 6.11
C THR A 102 13.64 -36.95 7.43
N VAL A 103 12.70 -36.04 7.63
CA VAL A 103 12.56 -35.26 8.87
C VAL A 103 11.33 -35.73 9.62
N THR A 104 11.49 -36.00 10.91
CA THR A 104 10.43 -36.52 11.79
C THR A 104 10.13 -35.61 12.98
N THR A 105 10.88 -34.52 13.15
CA THR A 105 10.69 -33.56 14.25
C THR A 105 10.55 -32.14 13.73
N TRP A 106 9.95 -31.27 14.53
CA TRP A 106 9.84 -29.84 14.29
C TRP A 106 10.11 -29.06 15.57
N THR A 107 10.43 -27.77 15.43
CA THR A 107 10.82 -26.91 16.54
C THR A 107 9.71 -25.89 16.82
N ARG A 108 9.21 -25.86 18.06
CA ARG A 108 8.27 -24.84 18.56
C ARG A 108 8.94 -23.47 18.71
N GLU A 109 8.14 -22.42 18.85
CA GLU A 109 8.66 -21.06 19.10
C GLU A 109 9.48 -20.95 20.39
N ASP A 110 9.20 -21.77 21.41
CA ASP A 110 9.97 -21.82 22.66
C ASP A 110 11.30 -22.59 22.54
N GLY A 111 11.58 -23.14 21.36
CA GLY A 111 12.79 -23.91 21.05
C GLY A 111 12.71 -25.40 21.40
N SER A 112 11.57 -25.90 21.90
CA SER A 112 11.36 -27.33 22.13
C SER A 112 11.18 -28.09 20.81
N GLU A 113 11.70 -29.32 20.74
CA GLU A 113 11.50 -30.21 19.60
C GLU A 113 10.37 -31.20 19.87
N GLU A 114 9.48 -31.37 18.90
CA GLU A 114 8.37 -32.31 18.95
C GLU A 114 8.31 -33.18 17.71
N ALA A 115 7.67 -34.34 17.83
CA ALA A 115 7.47 -35.26 16.73
C ALA A 115 6.44 -34.70 15.72
N LEU A 116 6.75 -34.83 14.43
CA LEU A 116 5.82 -34.55 13.34
C LEU A 116 4.72 -35.63 13.27
N PRO A 117 3.52 -35.28 12.78
CA PRO A 117 2.43 -36.25 12.61
C PRO A 117 2.77 -37.35 11.59
N CYS A 118 3.67 -37.06 10.64
CA CYS A 118 4.23 -38.00 9.68
C CYS A 118 5.65 -37.57 9.29
N PRO A 119 6.51 -38.49 8.83
CA PRO A 119 7.79 -38.13 8.24
C PRO A 119 7.61 -37.29 6.96
N LEU A 120 8.44 -36.26 6.79
CA LEU A 120 8.45 -35.39 5.61
C LEU A 120 9.79 -35.51 4.87
N VAL A 121 9.74 -35.56 3.54
CA VAL A 121 10.93 -35.56 2.68
C VAL A 121 10.81 -34.46 1.64
N LEU A 122 11.83 -33.60 1.53
CA LEU A 122 11.88 -32.57 0.48
C LEU A 122 12.51 -33.15 -0.80
N GLU A 123 11.71 -33.31 -1.86
CA GLU A 123 12.20 -33.80 -3.16
C GLU A 123 12.98 -32.70 -3.89
N ARG A 124 12.35 -31.53 -4.02
CA ARG A 124 12.93 -30.35 -4.68
C ARG A 124 12.21 -29.10 -4.20
N PHE A 125 12.87 -27.97 -4.34
CA PHE A 125 12.28 -26.64 -4.15
C PHE A 125 12.79 -25.73 -5.26
N GLU A 126 11.94 -24.79 -5.67
CA GLU A 126 12.26 -23.85 -6.74
C GLU A 126 11.62 -22.49 -6.47
N ILE A 127 12.26 -21.44 -7.00
CA ILE A 127 11.74 -20.08 -6.99
C ILE A 127 11.15 -19.84 -8.37
N GLU A 128 9.83 -19.75 -8.46
CA GLU A 128 9.15 -19.31 -9.67
C GLU A 128 9.36 -17.82 -9.83
N ARG A 129 9.77 -17.37 -11.02
CA ARG A 129 10.07 -15.96 -11.31
C ARG A 129 9.08 -15.38 -12.31
N TYR A 130 8.91 -14.07 -12.27
CA TYR A 130 8.15 -13.38 -13.31
C TYR A 130 8.87 -13.50 -14.65
N SER A 131 8.11 -13.67 -15.72
CA SER A 131 8.65 -13.74 -17.08
C SER A 131 9.53 -12.51 -17.38
N GLY A 132 10.79 -12.74 -17.75
CA GLY A 132 11.76 -11.68 -18.04
C GLY A 132 12.32 -10.92 -16.85
N SER A 133 12.17 -11.46 -15.64
CA SER A 133 12.59 -10.81 -14.40
C SER A 133 13.24 -11.78 -13.42
N GLU A 134 14.16 -11.24 -12.62
CA GLU A 134 14.76 -11.94 -11.50
C GLU A 134 13.86 -11.94 -10.25
N ALA A 135 12.76 -11.18 -10.25
CA ALA A 135 11.82 -11.10 -9.13
C ALA A 135 11.06 -12.42 -8.93
N ALA A 136 10.99 -12.88 -7.67
CA ALA A 136 10.24 -14.06 -7.30
C ALA A 136 8.71 -13.82 -7.43
N ALA A 137 8.06 -14.69 -8.20
CA ALA A 137 6.62 -14.78 -8.36
C ALA A 137 5.98 -15.79 -7.40
N ASP A 138 6.69 -16.87 -7.04
CA ASP A 138 6.31 -17.81 -5.96
C ASP A 138 7.52 -18.58 -5.42
N TYR A 139 7.37 -19.16 -4.24
CA TYR A 139 8.35 -20.06 -3.60
C TYR A 139 7.70 -21.43 -3.42
N LYS A 140 8.15 -22.44 -4.16
CA LYS A 140 7.52 -23.77 -4.18
C LYS A 140 8.41 -24.84 -3.58
N SER A 141 7.87 -25.61 -2.65
CA SER A 141 8.48 -26.81 -2.08
C SER A 141 7.65 -28.04 -2.44
N PHE A 142 8.30 -29.03 -3.03
CA PHE A 142 7.68 -30.33 -3.33
C PHE A 142 8.09 -31.31 -2.25
N VAL A 143 7.13 -31.68 -1.41
CA VAL A 143 7.35 -32.49 -0.22
C VAL A 143 6.58 -33.79 -0.36
N GLU A 144 7.22 -34.91 -0.04
CA GLU A 144 6.56 -36.20 0.12
C GLU A 144 6.18 -36.39 1.60
N ALA A 145 4.92 -36.77 1.83
CA ALA A 145 4.38 -37.10 3.13
C ALA A 145 3.50 -38.35 3.01
N ASP A 146 3.82 -39.43 3.74
CA ASP A 146 3.11 -40.71 3.71
C ASP A 146 2.85 -41.25 2.29
N GLY A 147 3.85 -41.17 1.40
CA GLY A 147 3.75 -41.62 0.01
C GLY A 147 2.92 -40.72 -0.91
N ARG A 148 2.50 -39.53 -0.44
CA ARG A 148 1.81 -38.51 -1.24
C ARG A 148 2.74 -37.35 -1.54
N LYS A 149 2.79 -36.93 -2.80
CA LYS A 149 3.50 -35.71 -3.21
C LYS A 149 2.60 -34.49 -3.01
N LEU A 150 3.11 -33.51 -2.28
CA LEU A 150 2.43 -32.27 -1.95
C LEU A 150 3.27 -31.09 -2.45
N GLU A 151 2.59 -30.10 -3.01
CA GLU A 151 3.18 -28.81 -3.38
C GLU A 151 2.78 -27.78 -2.32
N ILE A 152 3.79 -27.17 -1.69
CA ILE A 152 3.63 -26.14 -0.67
C ILE A 152 4.23 -24.85 -1.21
N SER A 153 3.43 -23.78 -1.25
CA SER A 153 3.85 -22.45 -1.67
C SER A 153 3.21 -21.36 -0.81
N MET A 154 3.58 -20.09 -1.01
CA MET A 154 3.10 -19.00 -0.14
C MET A 154 1.57 -18.83 -0.17
N ASN A 155 0.92 -19.19 -1.28
CA ASN A 155 -0.54 -19.12 -1.43
C ASN A 155 -1.21 -20.50 -1.49
N HIS A 156 -0.43 -21.60 -1.38
CA HIS A 156 -0.92 -22.97 -1.44
C HIS A 156 -0.35 -23.81 -0.28
N ILE A 157 -1.16 -24.00 0.77
CA ILE A 157 -0.73 -24.62 2.03
C ILE A 157 -0.99 -26.12 2.03
N ALA A 158 -0.15 -26.90 2.68
CA ALA A 158 -0.43 -28.31 2.94
C ALA A 158 -1.13 -28.51 4.28
N ARG A 159 -2.02 -29.50 4.34
CA ARG A 159 -2.73 -29.90 5.56
C ARG A 159 -2.55 -31.40 5.79
N ILE A 160 -1.98 -31.77 6.93
CA ILE A 160 -1.70 -33.18 7.27
C ILE A 160 -2.12 -33.40 8.72
N SER A 161 -3.07 -34.32 8.96
CA SER A 161 -3.52 -34.71 10.30
C SER A 161 -3.89 -33.54 11.23
N GLY A 162 -4.45 -32.46 10.67
CA GLY A 162 -4.80 -31.24 11.42
C GLY A 162 -3.68 -30.18 11.53
N TYR A 163 -2.44 -30.52 11.16
CA TYR A 163 -1.32 -29.58 11.06
C TYR A 163 -1.33 -28.89 9.70
N ARG A 164 -0.97 -27.61 9.70
CA ARG A 164 -0.88 -26.79 8.50
C ARG A 164 0.56 -26.36 8.27
N PHE A 165 1.05 -26.54 7.05
CA PHE A 165 2.42 -26.24 6.66
C PHE A 165 2.45 -25.08 5.65
N PHE A 166 3.25 -24.06 5.95
CA PHE A 166 3.36 -22.83 5.17
C PHE A 166 4.80 -22.62 4.70
N GLN A 167 4.97 -22.17 3.46
CA GLN A 167 6.31 -21.82 2.98
C GLN A 167 6.82 -20.56 3.70
N SER A 168 7.93 -20.69 4.44
CA SER A 168 8.54 -19.57 5.18
C SER A 168 9.74 -18.99 4.46
N ARG A 169 10.81 -19.77 4.28
CA ARG A 169 12.05 -19.32 3.61
C ARG A 169 12.87 -20.46 3.01
N PHE A 170 13.78 -20.13 2.12
CA PHE A 170 14.75 -21.07 1.56
C PHE A 170 16.16 -20.85 2.13
N GLU A 171 16.86 -21.95 2.34
CA GLU A 171 18.30 -22.02 2.59
C GLU A 171 18.98 -22.71 1.40
N LYS A 172 20.31 -22.65 1.35
CA LYS A 172 21.10 -23.17 0.22
C LYS A 172 20.72 -24.60 -0.21
N ASN A 173 20.43 -25.48 0.75
CA ASN A 173 20.08 -26.89 0.51
C ASN A 173 18.83 -27.36 1.30
N ALA A 174 17.99 -26.44 1.79
CA ALA A 174 16.84 -26.77 2.62
C ALA A 174 15.69 -25.80 2.43
N SER A 175 14.46 -26.27 2.64
CA SER A 175 13.27 -25.44 2.73
C SER A 175 12.81 -25.39 4.19
N ILE A 176 12.49 -24.19 4.68
CA ILE A 176 11.91 -24.02 6.01
C ILE A 176 10.42 -23.77 5.85
N LEU A 177 9.63 -24.61 6.49
CA LEU A 177 8.18 -24.49 6.55
C LEU A 177 7.77 -24.07 7.96
N SER A 178 6.81 -23.14 8.06
CA SER A 178 6.14 -22.86 9.32
C SER A 178 5.03 -23.88 9.54
N ILE A 179 4.86 -24.32 10.79
CA ILE A 179 3.84 -25.26 11.22
C ILE A 179 2.88 -24.54 12.15
N ASN A 180 1.58 -24.75 11.91
CA ASN A 180 0.53 -24.29 12.81
C ASN A 180 -0.52 -25.38 13.02
N HIS A 181 -0.84 -25.65 14.29
CA HIS A 181 -1.92 -26.52 14.70
C HIS A 181 -2.82 -25.80 15.72
N ASP A 182 -4.03 -25.44 15.31
CA ASP A 182 -5.05 -24.90 16.22
C ASP A 182 -6.41 -25.57 15.93
N PRO A 183 -6.79 -26.59 16.72
CA PRO A 183 -8.00 -27.37 16.48
C PRO A 183 -9.30 -26.65 16.86
N TRP A 184 -9.26 -25.67 17.78
CA TRP A 184 -10.47 -25.08 18.37
C TRP A 184 -10.55 -23.56 18.23
N GLY A 185 -9.44 -22.86 18.43
CA GLY A 185 -9.38 -21.40 18.54
C GLY A 185 -9.83 -20.70 17.26
N ILE A 186 -9.29 -21.11 16.11
CA ILE A 186 -9.69 -20.62 14.78
C ILE A 186 -11.18 -20.79 14.54
N GLY A 187 -11.75 -21.97 14.81
CA GLY A 187 -13.18 -22.23 14.55
C GLY A 187 -14.11 -21.32 15.36
N VAL A 188 -13.81 -21.12 16.64
CA VAL A 188 -14.58 -20.23 17.52
C VAL A 188 -14.40 -18.76 17.11
N THR A 189 -13.17 -18.35 16.82
CA THR A 189 -12.88 -16.97 16.40
C THR A 189 -13.57 -16.61 15.09
N TYR A 190 -13.55 -17.52 14.11
CA TYR A 190 -14.20 -17.32 12.81
C TYR A 190 -15.73 -17.33 12.91
N THR A 191 -16.29 -18.10 13.83
CA THR A 191 -17.73 -18.03 14.16
C THR A 191 -18.07 -16.66 14.73
N GLY A 192 -17.23 -16.14 15.62
CA GLY A 192 -17.34 -14.77 16.15
C GLY A 192 -17.26 -13.73 15.04
N TYR A 193 -16.29 -13.83 14.13
CA TYR A 193 -16.16 -12.92 12.99
C TYR A 193 -17.36 -12.97 12.04
N ALA A 194 -17.86 -14.17 11.71
CA ALA A 194 -19.03 -14.33 10.86
C ALA A 194 -20.27 -13.69 11.52
N LEU A 195 -20.46 -13.92 12.82
CA LEU A 195 -21.53 -13.28 13.59
C LEU A 195 -21.39 -11.76 13.59
N LEU A 196 -20.16 -11.24 13.77
CA LEU A 196 -19.87 -9.81 13.76
C LEU A 196 -20.25 -9.19 12.41
N LEU A 197 -19.80 -9.78 11.30
CA LEU A 197 -20.08 -9.30 9.95
C LEU A 197 -21.58 -9.33 9.63
N LEU A 198 -22.24 -10.46 9.88
CA LEU A 198 -23.69 -10.61 9.66
C LEU A 198 -24.49 -9.65 10.52
N SER A 199 -24.07 -9.41 11.77
CA SER A 199 -24.74 -8.47 12.66
C SER A 199 -24.57 -7.02 12.21
N LEU A 200 -23.38 -6.67 11.74
CA LEU A 200 -23.13 -5.33 11.19
C LEU A 200 -23.92 -5.09 9.89
N ILE A 201 -23.98 -6.07 8.99
CA ILE A 201 -24.83 -6.01 7.79
C ILE A 201 -26.30 -5.89 8.20
N GLY A 202 -26.77 -6.75 9.11
CA GLY A 202 -28.14 -6.74 9.63
C GLY A 202 -28.54 -5.41 10.29
N TYR A 203 -27.60 -4.74 10.96
CA TYR A 203 -27.82 -3.41 11.54
C TYR A 203 -28.24 -2.38 10.48
N PHE A 204 -27.68 -2.43 9.26
CA PHE A 204 -28.08 -1.54 8.17
C PHE A 204 -29.54 -1.74 7.72
N PHE A 205 -30.09 -2.94 7.89
CA PHE A 205 -31.46 -3.29 7.50
C PHE A 205 -32.47 -3.17 8.65
N GLN A 206 -32.01 -2.95 9.89
CA GLN A 206 -32.86 -2.83 11.07
C GLN A 206 -33.79 -1.61 10.98
N ARG A 207 -35.08 -1.79 11.28
CA ARG A 207 -36.07 -0.69 11.28
C ARG A 207 -35.70 0.34 12.36
N GLY A 208 -35.71 1.63 11.98
CA GLY A 208 -35.41 2.76 12.88
C GLY A 208 -33.99 3.33 12.80
N THR A 209 -33.12 2.80 11.93
CA THR A 209 -31.80 3.38 11.69
C THR A 209 -31.90 4.51 10.64
N THR A 210 -31.20 5.62 10.88
CA THR A 210 -31.18 6.83 10.04
C THR A 210 -30.62 6.61 8.63
N PHE A 211 -29.94 5.48 8.42
CA PHE A 211 -29.23 5.12 7.20
C PHE A 211 -30.15 4.71 6.04
N ARG A 212 -31.31 4.09 6.31
CA ARG A 212 -32.23 3.54 5.29
C ARG A 212 -32.94 4.60 4.44
N LYS A 213 -32.82 5.89 4.78
CA LYS A 213 -33.50 6.99 4.08
C LYS A 213 -32.84 7.48 2.78
N HIS A 214 -31.60 7.07 2.45
CA HIS A 214 -30.81 7.76 1.40
C HIS A 214 -30.07 6.86 0.40
N LEU A 215 -30.55 5.65 0.13
CA LEU A 215 -29.87 4.73 -0.78
C LEU A 215 -30.81 4.32 -1.92
N ASN A 216 -30.60 4.87 -3.13
CA ASN A 216 -30.77 4.10 -4.36
C ASN A 216 -30.25 4.80 -5.65
N LYS A 217 -29.40 4.02 -6.33
CA LYS A 217 -29.14 3.88 -7.78
C LYS A 217 -28.24 4.92 -8.49
N LEU A 218 -27.09 4.38 -8.90
CA LEU A 218 -26.03 4.90 -9.76
C LEU A 218 -25.97 3.99 -11.00
N LEU A 219 -25.81 4.51 -12.22
CA LEU A 219 -25.04 3.89 -13.34
C LEU A 219 -25.07 4.72 -14.66
N ALA A 220 -23.96 4.58 -15.42
CA ALA A 220 -23.63 4.95 -16.83
C ALA A 220 -23.37 6.45 -17.16
N LEU A 221 -22.14 6.97 -17.40
CA LEU A 221 -21.06 6.74 -18.41
C LEU A 221 -21.46 7.30 -19.81
N VAL A 222 -20.74 8.21 -20.53
CA VAL A 222 -19.45 8.10 -21.27
C VAL A 222 -19.11 9.44 -22.00
N PHE A 223 -17.81 9.86 -22.02
CA PHE A 223 -17.02 10.62 -23.06
C PHE A 223 -17.25 12.13 -23.38
N LEU A 224 -16.29 12.99 -23.85
CA LEU A 224 -14.96 12.87 -24.51
C LEU A 224 -14.22 14.28 -24.61
N LEU A 225 -12.86 14.30 -24.58
CA LEU A 225 -11.82 15.22 -25.19
C LEU A 225 -11.85 16.77 -25.03
N LEU A 226 -10.78 17.59 -25.13
CA LEU A 226 -9.30 17.55 -24.95
C LEU A 226 -8.69 18.95 -25.35
N LEU A 227 -7.44 19.25 -24.90
CA LEU A 227 -6.38 20.18 -25.41
C LEU A 227 -6.43 21.73 -25.16
N PRO A 228 -5.30 22.48 -25.30
CA PRO A 228 -3.87 22.23 -24.99
C PRO A 228 -3.14 23.38 -24.21
N SER A 229 -1.83 23.20 -23.93
CA SER A 229 -0.92 24.08 -23.16
C SER A 229 -0.09 25.09 -23.99
N VAL A 230 0.40 26.17 -23.34
CA VAL A 230 1.25 27.25 -23.90
C VAL A 230 2.74 27.08 -23.53
N LYS A 231 3.66 27.44 -24.44
CA LYS A 231 5.14 27.40 -24.31
C LYS A 231 5.73 28.71 -23.72
N GLY A 232 6.90 28.61 -23.08
CA GLY A 232 7.75 29.74 -22.64
C GLY A 232 9.21 29.55 -23.06
N LEU A 233 9.95 30.67 -23.14
CA LEU A 233 11.24 30.88 -23.84
C LEU A 233 12.48 30.22 -23.22
N ALA A 234 13.44 29.90 -24.10
CA ALA A 234 14.74 29.31 -23.85
C ALA A 234 15.84 30.33 -23.48
N GLN A 235 16.83 29.88 -22.70
CA GLN A 235 18.15 30.48 -22.49
C GLN A 235 19.22 29.38 -22.44
N ASN A 236 20.39 29.68 -23.03
CA ASN A 236 21.55 28.82 -23.34
C ASN A 236 21.68 27.51 -22.55
N GLN A 237 21.86 26.43 -23.31
CA GLN A 237 21.67 25.06 -22.88
C GLN A 237 22.88 24.17 -23.25
N PRO A 238 23.21 23.15 -22.43
CA PRO A 238 24.27 22.17 -22.67
C PRO A 238 24.00 21.33 -23.93
N LYS A 239 25.06 20.80 -24.54
CA LYS A 239 24.96 19.98 -25.75
C LYS A 239 24.13 18.71 -25.46
N VAL A 240 23.16 18.44 -26.33
CA VAL A 240 22.29 17.25 -26.29
C VAL A 240 22.14 16.70 -27.71
N LEU A 241 21.68 15.46 -27.82
CA LEU A 241 21.27 14.93 -29.12
C LEU A 241 20.06 15.73 -29.67
N PRO A 242 19.97 15.87 -31.00
CA PRO A 242 18.73 16.30 -31.65
C PRO A 242 17.55 15.46 -31.16
N LYS A 243 16.38 16.09 -31.07
CA LYS A 243 15.24 15.47 -30.40
C LYS A 243 14.77 14.20 -31.11
N ASP A 244 14.72 14.23 -32.43
CA ASP A 244 14.44 13.10 -33.32
C ASP A 244 15.39 11.91 -33.09
N VAL A 245 16.68 12.17 -32.92
CA VAL A 245 17.69 11.14 -32.63
C VAL A 245 17.51 10.59 -31.20
N ALA A 246 17.23 11.46 -30.23
CA ALA A 246 16.93 11.03 -28.86
C ALA A 246 15.62 10.23 -28.78
N ASP A 247 14.61 10.58 -29.59
CA ASP A 247 13.32 9.88 -29.66
C ASP A 247 13.52 8.43 -30.17
N ALA A 248 14.53 8.15 -31.01
CA ALA A 248 14.89 6.79 -31.43
C ALA A 248 15.34 5.89 -30.24
N PHE A 249 16.04 6.46 -29.25
CA PHE A 249 16.39 5.73 -28.03
C PHE A 249 15.16 5.37 -27.20
N GLU A 250 14.04 6.12 -27.31
CA GLU A 250 12.81 5.80 -26.58
C GLU A 250 12.11 4.52 -27.06
N GLU A 251 12.50 3.99 -28.22
CA GLU A 251 12.01 2.72 -28.76
C GLU A 251 12.77 1.51 -28.20
N LEU A 252 13.91 1.74 -27.54
CA LEU A 252 14.67 0.68 -26.88
C LEU A 252 14.02 0.24 -25.57
N TYR A 253 14.23 -1.03 -25.25
CA TYR A 253 13.83 -1.62 -23.97
C TYR A 253 15.03 -1.71 -23.04
N VAL A 254 14.80 -1.47 -21.75
CA VAL A 254 15.81 -1.60 -20.69
C VAL A 254 15.22 -2.38 -19.53
N TYR A 255 16.02 -3.27 -18.93
CA TYR A 255 15.65 -3.89 -17.67
C TYR A 255 15.95 -2.94 -16.51
N TYR A 256 14.91 -2.51 -15.80
CA TYR A 256 14.98 -1.51 -14.74
C TYR A 256 13.92 -1.75 -13.66
N ASN A 257 14.33 -1.74 -12.38
CA ASN A 257 13.50 -2.10 -11.22
C ASN A 257 12.75 -3.43 -11.39
N ASP A 258 13.49 -4.47 -11.75
CA ASP A 258 12.99 -5.83 -11.92
C ASP A 258 11.93 -6.03 -13.00
N ARG A 259 11.83 -5.12 -13.97
CA ARG A 259 10.96 -5.30 -15.15
C ARG A 259 11.57 -4.70 -16.41
N VAL A 260 11.13 -5.19 -17.57
CA VAL A 260 11.47 -4.61 -18.86
C VAL A 260 10.59 -3.38 -19.12
N VAL A 261 11.21 -2.22 -19.32
CA VAL A 261 10.53 -0.92 -19.52
C VAL A 261 11.05 -0.22 -20.78
N PRO A 262 10.27 0.71 -21.36
CA PRO A 262 10.81 1.62 -22.36
C PRO A 262 11.93 2.49 -21.77
N PHE A 263 12.96 2.77 -22.56
CA PHE A 263 14.08 3.63 -22.16
C PHE A 263 13.62 4.99 -21.59
N GLU A 264 12.54 5.57 -22.14
CA GLU A 264 11.93 6.81 -21.65
C GLU A 264 11.54 6.73 -20.15
N THR A 265 10.95 5.61 -19.70
CA THR A 265 10.54 5.45 -18.29
C THR A 265 11.75 5.55 -17.37
N MET A 266 12.82 4.81 -17.69
CA MET A 266 14.06 4.84 -16.92
C MET A 266 14.71 6.24 -16.97
N ALA A 267 14.75 6.87 -18.15
CA ALA A 267 15.34 8.19 -18.32
C ALA A 267 14.64 9.26 -17.49
N ARG A 268 13.31 9.21 -17.41
CA ARG A 268 12.48 10.10 -16.58
C ARG A 268 12.79 9.95 -15.11
N ASP A 269 12.96 8.72 -14.65
CA ASP A 269 13.24 8.39 -13.25
C ASP A 269 14.61 8.92 -12.82
N TYR A 270 15.63 8.71 -13.64
CA TYR A 270 16.96 9.22 -13.43
C TYR A 270 17.01 10.76 -13.43
N THR A 271 16.37 11.39 -14.42
CA THR A 271 16.26 12.86 -14.52
C THR A 271 15.56 13.44 -13.28
N LEU A 272 14.50 12.78 -12.81
CA LEU A 272 13.76 13.16 -11.62
C LEU A 272 14.59 13.03 -10.34
N LYS A 273 15.38 11.96 -10.19
CA LYS A 273 16.30 11.76 -9.06
C LYS A 273 17.40 12.85 -9.03
N ALA A 274 18.01 13.15 -10.18
CA ALA A 274 19.07 14.15 -10.27
C ALA A 274 18.54 15.58 -10.06
N TYR A 275 17.50 15.99 -10.79
CA TYR A 275 17.06 17.38 -10.89
C TYR A 275 15.72 17.70 -10.20
N GLY A 276 15.00 16.69 -9.70
CA GLY A 276 13.69 16.86 -9.05
C GLY A 276 12.54 17.16 -10.02
N LYS A 277 12.76 17.00 -11.34
CA LYS A 277 11.75 17.12 -12.41
C LYS A 277 12.00 16.03 -13.46
N THR A 278 10.97 15.60 -14.18
CA THR A 278 11.09 14.63 -15.29
C THR A 278 11.57 15.24 -16.61
N HIS A 279 12.11 16.45 -16.56
CA HIS A 279 12.69 17.21 -17.66
C HIS A 279 13.66 18.22 -17.05
N TRP A 280 14.61 18.71 -17.84
CA TRP A 280 15.51 19.77 -17.41
C TRP A 280 15.50 20.88 -18.48
N LYS A 281 15.08 22.09 -18.07
CA LYS A 281 14.77 23.20 -19.00
C LYS A 281 13.83 22.75 -20.13
N ASP A 282 14.26 22.86 -21.39
CA ASP A 282 13.46 22.45 -22.57
C ASP A 282 13.76 21.01 -23.04
N TYR A 283 14.71 20.33 -22.39
CA TYR A 283 15.12 18.98 -22.78
C TYR A 283 14.25 17.90 -22.17
N THR A 284 13.93 16.90 -23.00
CA THR A 284 13.24 15.68 -22.55
C THR A 284 14.16 14.89 -21.62
N ALA A 285 13.58 14.02 -20.78
CA ALA A 285 14.38 13.15 -19.92
C ALA A 285 15.36 12.27 -20.73
N THR A 286 14.92 11.80 -21.89
CA THR A 286 15.74 11.03 -22.84
C THR A 286 16.96 11.84 -23.29
N GLN A 287 16.76 13.10 -23.72
CA GLN A 287 17.85 14.00 -24.09
C GLN A 287 18.83 14.27 -22.94
N VAL A 288 18.33 14.39 -21.71
CA VAL A 288 19.18 14.59 -20.51
C VAL A 288 20.05 13.36 -20.26
N VAL A 289 19.46 12.16 -20.27
CA VAL A 289 20.19 10.92 -20.00
C VAL A 289 21.16 10.56 -21.13
N THR A 290 20.77 10.73 -22.40
CA THR A 290 21.71 10.62 -23.53
C THR A 290 22.78 11.71 -23.49
N GLY A 291 22.46 12.88 -22.89
CA GLY A 291 23.41 13.95 -22.63
C GLY A 291 24.47 13.55 -21.62
N TRP A 292 24.08 12.89 -20.53
CA TRP A 292 25.02 12.32 -19.57
C TRP A 292 25.90 11.24 -20.19
N LEU A 293 25.34 10.45 -21.11
CA LEU A 293 26.06 9.37 -21.78
C LEU A 293 27.10 9.89 -22.77
N PHE A 294 26.70 10.73 -23.72
CA PHE A 294 27.56 11.12 -24.85
C PHE A 294 28.25 12.47 -24.67
N TYR A 295 27.72 13.32 -23.78
CA TYR A 295 28.22 14.68 -23.54
C TYR A 295 28.55 14.88 -22.05
N TYR A 296 29.06 13.85 -21.36
CA TYR A 296 29.36 13.89 -19.93
C TYR A 296 30.16 15.14 -19.51
N ASP A 297 31.18 15.54 -20.27
CA ASP A 297 31.98 16.74 -19.99
C ASP A 297 31.19 18.05 -19.98
N TRP A 298 30.09 18.13 -20.73
CA TRP A 298 29.18 19.29 -20.74
C TRP A 298 28.17 19.24 -19.60
N TRP A 299 27.89 18.03 -19.10
CA TRP A 299 26.86 17.78 -18.10
C TRP A 299 27.39 17.65 -16.67
N LYS A 300 28.67 17.32 -16.48
CA LYS A 300 29.31 17.18 -15.15
C LYS A 300 29.28 18.48 -14.32
N ASP A 301 29.31 19.63 -15.00
CA ASP A 301 29.29 20.96 -14.38
C ASP A 301 27.86 21.54 -14.26
N VAL A 302 26.83 20.82 -14.74
CA VAL A 302 25.43 21.24 -14.61
C VAL A 302 24.98 21.07 -13.17
N PRO A 303 24.66 22.15 -12.44
CA PRO A 303 24.40 22.07 -11.00
C PRO A 303 23.15 21.24 -10.70
N PHE A 304 23.29 20.26 -9.80
CA PHE A 304 22.15 19.52 -9.27
C PHE A 304 21.29 20.42 -8.39
N LYS A 305 19.99 20.11 -8.32
CA LYS A 305 19.10 20.77 -7.37
C LYS A 305 19.41 20.24 -5.96
N VAL A 306 20.35 20.89 -5.29
CA VAL A 306 20.78 20.63 -3.91
C VAL A 306 20.52 21.92 -3.14
N LYS A 307 19.93 21.83 -1.93
CA LYS A 307 19.79 23.03 -1.08
C LYS A 307 21.20 23.54 -0.76
N ALA A 308 21.40 24.85 -0.65
CA ALA A 308 22.74 25.41 -0.40
C ALA A 308 23.45 24.79 0.83
N LYS A 309 22.69 24.32 1.83
CA LYS A 309 23.22 23.64 3.02
C LYS A 309 23.72 22.20 2.79
N ASP A 310 23.31 21.58 1.68
CA ASP A 310 23.55 20.17 1.37
C ASP A 310 24.71 20.00 0.36
N ARG A 311 25.42 21.08 0.01
CA ARG A 311 26.63 21.02 -0.84
C ARG A 311 27.78 20.35 -0.07
N GLY A 312 28.45 19.37 -0.69
CA GLY A 312 29.49 18.55 -0.06
C GLY A 312 28.95 17.44 0.86
N THR A 313 27.65 17.14 0.81
CA THR A 313 27.03 16.08 1.62
C THR A 313 26.86 14.77 0.84
N PRO A 314 26.63 13.61 1.52
CA PRO A 314 26.37 12.33 0.86
C PRO A 314 25.25 12.34 -0.19
N ARG A 315 24.28 13.27 -0.08
CA ARG A 315 23.18 13.42 -1.05
C ARG A 315 23.60 14.04 -2.38
N GLU A 316 24.65 14.85 -2.41
CA GLU A 316 25.22 15.37 -3.66
C GLU A 316 26.09 14.28 -4.31
N ALA A 317 26.86 13.55 -3.50
CA ALA A 317 27.63 12.39 -3.95
C ALA A 317 26.73 11.31 -4.58
N GLU A 318 25.55 11.03 -4.00
CA GLU A 318 24.55 10.10 -4.55
C GLU A 318 24.06 10.51 -5.95
N LYS A 319 23.86 11.82 -6.19
CA LYS A 319 23.42 12.34 -7.50
C LYS A 319 24.54 12.31 -8.54
N SER A 320 25.76 12.66 -8.15
CA SER A 320 26.94 12.53 -9.02
C SER A 320 27.22 11.07 -9.37
N TYR A 321 27.05 10.16 -8.41
CA TYR A 321 27.16 8.72 -8.62
C TYR A 321 26.15 8.21 -9.63
N ILE A 322 24.89 8.66 -9.55
CA ILE A 322 23.85 8.32 -10.54
C ILE A 322 24.27 8.72 -11.96
N VAL A 323 24.75 9.95 -12.15
CA VAL A 323 25.19 10.43 -13.48
C VAL A 323 26.40 9.64 -13.95
N GLN A 324 27.34 9.33 -13.04
CA GLN A 324 28.52 8.52 -13.34
C GLN A 324 28.14 7.08 -13.75
N GLN A 325 27.18 6.44 -13.08
CA GLN A 325 26.70 5.12 -13.45
C GLN A 325 26.02 5.09 -14.84
N VAL A 326 25.32 6.16 -15.20
CA VAL A 326 24.74 6.30 -16.55
C VAL A 326 25.85 6.50 -17.57
N ALA A 327 26.81 7.38 -17.29
CA ALA A 327 27.93 7.68 -18.19
C ALA A 327 28.86 6.48 -18.40
N SER A 328 29.06 5.63 -17.37
CA SER A 328 29.85 4.39 -17.49
C SER A 328 29.11 3.27 -18.20
N GLY A 329 27.80 3.43 -18.43
CA GLY A 329 26.94 2.40 -19.03
C GLY A 329 26.51 1.28 -18.08
N ASP A 330 26.81 1.40 -16.78
CA ASP A 330 26.46 0.39 -15.77
C ASP A 330 25.00 0.48 -15.31
N ALA A 331 24.38 1.66 -15.47
CA ALA A 331 23.03 1.95 -14.99
C ALA A 331 21.92 1.18 -15.73
N TRP A 332 22.16 0.70 -16.95
CA TRP A 332 21.14 0.07 -17.79
C TRP A 332 21.54 -1.31 -18.27
N LYS A 333 20.54 -2.18 -18.38
CA LYS A 333 20.68 -3.52 -18.93
C LYS A 333 19.91 -3.57 -20.24
N LEU A 334 20.64 -3.56 -21.36
CA LEU A 334 20.12 -3.40 -22.73
C LEU A 334 20.08 -4.71 -23.50
N TYR A 335 20.90 -5.69 -23.13
CA TYR A 335 21.11 -6.89 -23.94
C TYR A 335 20.43 -8.09 -23.30
N PRO A 336 19.27 -8.53 -23.81
CA PRO A 336 18.71 -9.81 -23.43
C PRO A 336 19.57 -10.95 -23.98
N ILE A 337 19.79 -11.96 -23.14
CA ILE A 337 20.45 -13.22 -23.51
C ILE A 337 19.61 -14.34 -22.89
N ALA A 338 19.11 -15.24 -23.74
CA ALA A 338 18.41 -16.45 -23.31
C ALA A 338 19.44 -17.49 -22.86
N ASP A 339 19.20 -18.14 -21.73
CA ASP A 339 19.95 -19.33 -21.33
C ASP A 339 19.45 -20.59 -22.06
N SER A 340 20.15 -21.71 -21.85
CA SER A 340 19.79 -23.03 -22.39
C SER A 340 18.40 -23.54 -21.98
N THR A 341 17.77 -22.93 -20.97
CA THR A 341 16.40 -23.26 -20.52
C THR A 341 15.33 -22.32 -21.10
N GLY A 342 15.73 -21.35 -21.91
CA GLY A 342 14.85 -20.34 -22.50
C GLY A 342 14.55 -19.14 -21.58
N HIS A 343 15.19 -19.07 -20.41
CA HIS A 343 15.04 -17.94 -19.50
C HIS A 343 15.96 -16.79 -19.93
N VAL A 344 15.37 -15.61 -20.15
CA VAL A 344 16.09 -14.44 -20.65
C VAL A 344 16.55 -13.54 -19.52
N LYS A 345 17.86 -13.33 -19.43
CA LYS A 345 18.49 -12.38 -18.51
C LYS A 345 19.04 -11.18 -19.27
N TRP A 346 18.91 -10.00 -18.67
CA TRP A 346 19.37 -8.75 -19.26
C TRP A 346 20.74 -8.35 -18.70
N TYR A 347 21.64 -7.97 -19.59
CA TYR A 347 23.02 -7.61 -19.28
C TYR A 347 23.34 -6.16 -19.69
N ASN A 348 24.27 -5.55 -18.97
CA ASN A 348 24.91 -4.31 -19.39
C ASN A 348 26.20 -4.59 -20.20
N SER A 349 26.77 -3.56 -20.82
CA SER A 349 27.96 -3.70 -21.67
C SER A 349 29.23 -4.11 -20.91
N ASN A 350 29.25 -3.99 -19.58
CA ASN A 350 30.44 -4.16 -18.73
C ASN A 350 30.40 -5.46 -17.91
N GLU A 351 29.23 -6.05 -17.70
CA GLU A 351 28.99 -7.27 -16.94
C GLU A 351 29.67 -8.49 -17.58
N MET A 352 29.93 -9.51 -16.77
CA MET A 352 30.43 -10.79 -17.26
C MET A 352 29.31 -11.51 -18.03
N LEU A 353 29.55 -11.76 -19.31
CA LEU A 353 28.60 -12.41 -20.21
C LEU A 353 28.66 -13.95 -20.05
N PRO A 354 27.57 -14.67 -20.32
CA PRO A 354 27.57 -16.13 -20.36
C PRO A 354 28.61 -16.68 -21.34
N GLN A 355 29.17 -17.84 -21.03
CA GLN A 355 30.22 -18.46 -21.84
C GLN A 355 29.76 -18.72 -23.28
N GLU A 356 28.50 -19.11 -23.47
CA GLU A 356 27.84 -19.31 -24.76
C GLU A 356 27.92 -18.07 -25.69
N VAL A 357 27.85 -16.87 -25.10
CA VAL A 357 27.97 -15.61 -25.85
C VAL A 357 29.43 -15.21 -26.06
N VAL A 358 30.33 -15.60 -25.17
CA VAL A 358 31.77 -15.39 -25.34
C VAL A 358 32.33 -16.25 -26.48
N GLU A 359 31.74 -17.42 -26.71
CA GLU A 359 32.10 -18.34 -27.80
C GLU A 359 31.56 -17.86 -29.18
N ASP A 360 30.45 -17.12 -29.21
CA ASP A 360 29.92 -16.44 -30.39
C ASP A 360 30.60 -15.06 -30.58
N TYR A 361 31.68 -15.04 -31.36
CA TYR A 361 32.50 -13.84 -31.57
C TYR A 361 31.70 -12.64 -32.09
N ASP A 362 30.82 -12.83 -33.07
CA ASP A 362 30.06 -11.74 -33.68
C ASP A 362 29.07 -11.13 -32.68
N ARG A 363 28.40 -11.99 -31.90
CA ARG A 363 27.47 -11.56 -30.84
C ARG A 363 28.21 -10.86 -29.69
N TRP A 364 29.37 -11.37 -29.29
CA TRP A 364 30.21 -10.73 -28.28
C TRP A 364 30.69 -9.35 -28.72
N VAL A 365 31.20 -9.24 -29.96
CA VAL A 365 31.66 -7.96 -30.53
C VAL A 365 30.51 -6.98 -30.60
N PHE A 366 29.33 -7.40 -31.06
CA PHE A 366 28.14 -6.55 -31.09
C PHE A 366 27.83 -5.98 -29.71
N ILE A 367 27.67 -6.81 -28.68
CA ILE A 367 27.33 -6.37 -27.32
C ILE A 367 28.39 -5.43 -26.72
N ARG A 368 29.68 -5.71 -26.95
CA ARG A 368 30.79 -4.93 -26.36
C ARG A 368 31.12 -3.65 -27.13
N LYS A 369 30.85 -3.59 -28.44
CA LYS A 369 31.32 -2.51 -29.33
C LYS A 369 30.23 -1.65 -29.95
N VAL A 370 28.97 -2.08 -29.93
CA VAL A 370 27.88 -1.30 -30.54
C VAL A 370 27.74 0.08 -29.91
N MET A 371 27.88 0.21 -28.58
CA MET A 371 27.82 1.52 -27.92
C MET A 371 29.05 2.40 -28.20
N ASP A 372 30.25 1.81 -28.33
CA ASP A 372 31.45 2.53 -28.79
C ASP A 372 31.22 3.12 -30.19
N LEU A 373 30.53 2.39 -31.07
CA LEU A 373 30.18 2.84 -32.42
C LEU A 373 29.14 3.96 -32.40
N VAL A 374 28.13 3.86 -31.53
CA VAL A 374 27.17 4.96 -31.30
C VAL A 374 27.90 6.21 -30.83
N GLU A 375 28.80 6.10 -29.85
CA GLU A 375 29.56 7.24 -29.33
C GLU A 375 30.41 7.91 -30.42
N ARG A 376 31.10 7.12 -31.26
CA ARG A 376 31.87 7.64 -32.40
C ARG A 376 30.98 8.39 -33.40
N SER A 377 29.81 7.84 -33.70
CA SER A 377 28.84 8.44 -34.63
C SER A 377 28.24 9.73 -34.06
N VAL A 378 27.98 9.78 -32.75
CA VAL A 378 27.55 11.01 -32.05
C VAL A 378 28.64 12.09 -32.08
N ARG A 379 29.92 11.70 -31.88
CA ARG A 379 31.06 12.65 -31.97
C ARG A 379 31.27 13.16 -33.40
N ALA A 380 30.99 12.33 -34.40
CA ALA A 380 31.04 12.69 -35.82
C ALA A 380 29.80 13.49 -36.28
N GLU A 381 28.79 13.65 -35.42
CA GLU A 381 27.50 14.27 -35.72
C GLU A 381 26.73 13.57 -36.87
N ASP A 382 26.99 12.27 -37.08
CA ASP A 382 26.28 11.42 -38.04
C ASP A 382 25.00 10.85 -37.40
N TRP A 383 23.95 11.66 -37.40
CA TRP A 383 22.68 11.34 -36.78
C TRP A 383 21.93 10.19 -37.45
N ALA A 384 22.13 9.99 -38.75
CA ALA A 384 21.49 8.90 -39.49
C ALA A 384 22.09 7.56 -39.05
N GLU A 385 23.41 7.48 -38.93
CA GLU A 385 24.09 6.28 -38.45
C GLU A 385 23.76 5.99 -36.97
N VAL A 386 23.67 7.01 -36.12
CA VAL A 386 23.23 6.83 -34.72
C VAL A 386 21.85 6.19 -34.65
N THR A 387 20.86 6.72 -35.38
CA THR A 387 19.51 6.14 -35.42
C THR A 387 19.52 4.72 -35.98
N HIS A 388 20.29 4.47 -37.04
CA HIS A 388 20.41 3.14 -37.63
C HIS A 388 21.01 2.09 -36.69
N ILE A 389 22.03 2.45 -35.91
CA ILE A 389 22.62 1.56 -34.91
C ILE A 389 21.63 1.30 -33.76
N VAL A 390 20.92 2.33 -33.30
CA VAL A 390 19.88 2.19 -32.27
C VAL A 390 18.76 1.27 -32.75
N GLU A 391 18.32 1.38 -33.99
CA GLU A 391 17.35 0.47 -34.60
C GLU A 391 17.87 -0.98 -34.64
N LYS A 392 19.16 -1.19 -34.94
CA LYS A 392 19.79 -2.52 -34.88
C LYS A 392 19.79 -3.10 -33.47
N ILE A 393 20.06 -2.29 -32.44
CA ILE A 393 19.93 -2.73 -31.03
C ILE A 393 18.48 -3.12 -30.73
N GLY A 394 17.51 -2.32 -31.16
CA GLY A 394 16.08 -2.64 -31.01
C GLY A 394 15.67 -3.92 -31.75
N ALA A 395 16.22 -4.16 -32.94
CA ALA A 395 15.99 -5.39 -33.70
C ALA A 395 16.60 -6.61 -33.00
N TYR A 396 17.80 -6.49 -32.42
CA TYR A 396 18.40 -7.52 -31.57
C TYR A 396 17.49 -7.86 -30.37
N GLN A 397 16.98 -6.85 -29.66
CA GLN A 397 16.06 -7.06 -28.53
C GLN A 397 14.78 -7.80 -28.94
N LYS A 398 14.19 -7.42 -30.08
CA LYS A 398 12.99 -8.08 -30.62
C LYS A 398 13.26 -9.51 -31.05
N LYS A 399 14.46 -9.82 -31.55
CA LYS A 399 14.85 -11.17 -31.94
C LYS A 399 15.06 -12.08 -30.73
N GLU A 400 15.81 -11.60 -29.73
CA GLU A 400 16.25 -12.42 -28.59
C GLU A 400 15.24 -12.49 -27.44
N ALA A 401 14.32 -11.52 -27.33
CA ALA A 401 13.36 -11.44 -26.22
C ALA A 401 11.90 -11.26 -26.68
N ALA A 402 11.56 -11.68 -27.89
CA ALA A 402 10.23 -11.47 -28.51
C ALA A 402 9.05 -11.78 -27.58
N GLU A 403 9.13 -12.90 -26.85
CA GLU A 403 8.06 -13.41 -25.99
C GLU A 403 7.91 -12.63 -24.67
N ILE A 404 8.96 -11.94 -24.24
CA ILE A 404 9.05 -11.26 -22.94
C ILE A 404 8.80 -9.75 -23.07
N LEU A 405 9.04 -9.18 -24.26
CA LEU A 405 8.87 -7.76 -24.50
C LEU A 405 7.40 -7.31 -24.28
N PRO A 406 7.18 -6.15 -23.64
CA PRO A 406 5.84 -5.64 -23.42
C PRO A 406 5.18 -5.27 -24.75
N SER A 407 3.88 -5.56 -24.87
CA SER A 407 3.12 -5.28 -26.08
C SER A 407 3.13 -3.78 -26.43
N PRO A 408 2.99 -3.40 -27.71
CA PRO A 408 2.97 -1.99 -28.12
C PRO A 408 1.86 -1.16 -27.45
N VAL A 409 0.74 -1.80 -27.08
CA VAL A 409 -0.34 -1.14 -26.31
C VAL A 409 0.09 -0.85 -24.89
N LYS A 410 0.79 -1.79 -24.23
CA LYS A 410 1.34 -1.61 -22.88
C LYS A 410 2.37 -0.50 -22.83
N VAL A 411 3.26 -0.42 -23.83
CA VAL A 411 4.23 0.68 -23.98
C VAL A 411 3.52 2.03 -24.11
N ARG A 412 2.51 2.14 -24.99
CA ARG A 412 1.74 3.40 -25.16
C ARG A 412 1.00 3.81 -23.89
N ALA A 413 0.42 2.85 -23.16
CA ALA A 413 -0.24 3.10 -21.88
C ALA A 413 0.74 3.61 -20.82
N GLU A 414 1.96 3.04 -20.76
CA GLU A 414 3.01 3.49 -19.84
C GLU A 414 3.50 4.90 -20.17
N LYS A 415 3.71 5.22 -21.46
CA LYS A 415 4.04 6.59 -21.90
C LYS A 415 2.93 7.59 -21.53
N LEU A 416 1.65 7.21 -21.70
CA LEU A 416 0.52 8.06 -21.30
C LEU A 416 0.44 8.25 -19.79
N TYR A 417 0.61 7.18 -19.01
CA TYR A 417 0.68 7.23 -17.55
C TYR A 417 1.76 8.20 -17.10
N ASN A 418 2.97 8.05 -17.64
CA ASN A 418 4.12 8.91 -17.36
C ASN A 418 3.82 10.39 -17.65
N ARG A 419 3.07 10.72 -18.71
CA ARG A 419 2.68 12.11 -19.01
C ARG A 419 1.66 12.67 -18.00
N LEU A 420 0.68 11.86 -17.61
CA LEU A 420 -0.41 12.26 -16.71
C LEU A 420 0.00 12.30 -15.23
N MET A 421 1.04 11.57 -14.83
CA MET A 421 1.47 11.44 -13.45
C MET A 421 2.09 12.74 -12.89
N ARG A 422 1.23 13.70 -12.51
CA ARG A 422 1.62 14.98 -11.92
C ARG A 422 0.72 15.33 -10.73
N PRO A 423 0.81 14.63 -9.59
CA PRO A 423 -0.06 14.86 -8.44
C PRO A 423 0.12 16.24 -7.78
N MET A 424 1.25 16.92 -8.03
CA MET A 424 1.59 18.22 -7.44
C MET A 424 0.53 19.31 -7.65
N VAL A 425 0.13 19.53 -8.90
CA VAL A 425 -0.84 20.60 -9.23
C VAL A 425 -2.24 20.28 -8.70
N PRO A 426 -2.80 19.07 -8.92
CA PRO A 426 -4.10 18.69 -8.36
C PRO A 426 -4.17 18.78 -6.84
N PHE A 427 -3.12 18.40 -6.10
CA PHE A 427 -3.16 18.48 -4.64
C PHE A 427 -3.14 19.91 -4.14
N MET A 428 -2.26 20.78 -4.69
CA MET A 428 -2.17 22.17 -4.24
C MET A 428 -3.52 22.86 -4.41
N PHE A 429 -4.13 22.68 -5.58
CA PHE A 429 -5.45 23.20 -5.86
C PHE A 429 -6.53 22.63 -4.92
N SER A 430 -6.52 21.32 -4.68
CA SER A 430 -7.49 20.66 -3.80
C SER A 430 -7.39 21.14 -2.35
N ILE A 431 -6.17 21.28 -1.79
CA ILE A 431 -5.97 21.80 -0.44
C ILE A 431 -6.44 23.26 -0.36
N THR A 432 -6.03 24.12 -1.31
CA THR A 432 -6.42 25.53 -1.31
C THR A 432 -7.93 25.69 -1.41
N LEU A 433 -8.58 25.01 -2.35
CA LEU A 433 -10.04 25.03 -2.49
C LEU A 433 -10.73 24.47 -1.25
N GLY A 434 -10.22 23.35 -0.71
CA GLY A 434 -10.72 22.73 0.51
C GLY A 434 -10.68 23.69 1.71
N LEU A 435 -9.57 24.40 1.92
CA LEU A 435 -9.41 25.40 2.98
C LEU A 435 -10.37 26.59 2.80
N ILE A 436 -10.50 27.12 1.58
CA ILE A 436 -11.43 28.21 1.28
C ILE A 436 -12.87 27.78 1.60
N LEU A 437 -13.28 26.60 1.14
CA LEU A 437 -14.61 26.04 1.40
C LEU A 437 -14.82 25.75 2.90
N PHE A 438 -13.76 25.33 3.61
CA PHE A 438 -13.81 25.02 5.04
C PHE A 438 -14.10 26.29 5.85
N VAL A 439 -13.35 27.37 5.60
CA VAL A 439 -13.56 28.66 6.24
C VAL A 439 -14.92 29.25 5.87
N LEU A 440 -15.30 29.19 4.59
CA LEU A 440 -16.61 29.66 4.12
C LEU A 440 -17.76 28.91 4.80
N LEU A 441 -17.66 27.59 4.92
CA LEU A 441 -18.64 26.76 5.61
C LEU A 441 -18.74 27.15 7.08
N GLY A 442 -17.60 27.34 7.77
CA GLY A 442 -17.57 27.79 9.17
C GLY A 442 -18.30 29.13 9.36
N ILE A 443 -17.99 30.14 8.56
CA ILE A 443 -18.64 31.46 8.62
C ILE A 443 -20.15 31.34 8.36
N ARG A 444 -20.55 30.53 7.38
CA ARG A 444 -21.97 30.32 7.02
C ARG A 444 -22.74 29.61 8.13
N LEU A 445 -22.17 28.54 8.70
CA LEU A 445 -22.77 27.81 9.82
C LEU A 445 -22.92 28.70 11.06
N SER A 446 -21.96 29.59 11.31
CA SER A 446 -22.05 30.59 12.38
C SER A 446 -23.23 31.56 12.20
N ARG A 447 -23.68 31.77 10.96
CA ARG A 447 -24.87 32.56 10.61
C ARG A 447 -26.13 31.71 10.43
N GLY A 448 -26.08 30.41 10.76
CA GLY A 448 -27.18 29.47 10.57
C GLY A 448 -27.52 29.17 9.10
N LYS A 449 -26.62 29.52 8.17
CA LYS A 449 -26.80 29.32 6.72
C LYS A 449 -25.94 28.17 6.22
N GLU A 450 -26.36 27.56 5.13
CA GLU A 450 -25.56 26.56 4.41
C GLU A 450 -24.71 27.21 3.31
N LEU A 451 -23.85 26.40 2.67
CA LEU A 451 -23.11 26.80 1.48
C LEU A 451 -24.09 27.12 0.33
N PRO A 452 -23.86 28.18 -0.46
CA PRO A 452 -24.68 28.47 -1.63
C PRO A 452 -24.70 27.29 -2.61
N TYR A 453 -25.87 26.98 -3.15
CA TYR A 453 -26.02 25.88 -4.09
C TYR A 453 -25.09 26.00 -5.32
N GLY A 454 -24.93 27.21 -5.86
CA GLY A 454 -24.01 27.46 -6.99
C GLY A 454 -22.55 27.12 -6.66
N VAL A 455 -22.08 27.50 -5.47
CA VAL A 455 -20.73 27.16 -4.99
C VAL A 455 -20.61 25.65 -4.79
N SER A 456 -21.59 25.02 -4.14
CA SER A 456 -21.60 23.57 -3.93
C SER A 456 -21.58 22.79 -5.24
N LYS A 457 -22.36 23.21 -6.24
CA LYS A 457 -22.42 22.59 -7.57
C LYS A 457 -21.11 22.77 -8.34
N ALA A 458 -20.53 23.97 -8.32
CA ALA A 458 -19.24 24.24 -8.98
C ALA A 458 -18.11 23.41 -8.35
N SER A 459 -18.04 23.38 -7.01
CA SER A 459 -17.07 22.56 -6.28
C SER A 459 -17.28 21.06 -6.53
N ALA A 460 -18.52 20.59 -6.65
CA ALA A 460 -18.80 19.20 -7.01
C ALA A 460 -18.37 18.85 -8.45
N LEU A 461 -18.54 19.78 -9.40
CA LEU A 461 -18.06 19.60 -10.77
C LEU A 461 -16.53 19.52 -10.82
N ILE A 462 -15.84 20.35 -10.04
CA ILE A 462 -14.39 20.28 -9.88
C ILE A 462 -13.97 18.92 -9.30
N ALA A 463 -14.66 18.43 -8.28
CA ALA A 463 -14.39 17.12 -7.69
C ALA A 463 -14.59 15.98 -8.69
N LEU A 464 -15.56 16.11 -9.60
CA LEU A 464 -15.79 15.14 -10.68
C LEU A 464 -14.63 15.12 -11.68
N VAL A 465 -14.10 16.29 -12.07
CA VAL A 465 -12.90 16.36 -12.94
C VAL A 465 -11.70 15.70 -12.25
N LEU A 466 -11.51 15.97 -10.95
CA LEU A 466 -10.47 15.32 -10.15
C LEU A 466 -10.65 13.80 -10.10
N LEU A 467 -11.87 13.32 -9.86
CA LEU A 467 -12.19 11.90 -9.84
C LEU A 467 -11.86 11.21 -11.17
N LEU A 468 -12.22 11.83 -12.30
CA LEU A 468 -11.92 11.29 -13.63
C LEU A 468 -10.42 11.21 -13.90
N TYR A 469 -9.67 12.27 -13.55
CA TYR A 469 -8.22 12.27 -13.62
C TYR A 469 -7.60 11.15 -12.77
N LEU A 470 -8.02 11.01 -11.51
CA LEU A 470 -7.53 9.97 -10.62
C LEU A 470 -7.88 8.56 -11.14
N THR A 471 -9.09 8.38 -11.68
CA THR A 471 -9.53 7.11 -12.29
C THR A 471 -8.63 6.73 -13.48
N LEU A 472 -8.34 7.69 -14.36
CA LEU A 472 -7.47 7.46 -15.51
C LEU A 472 -6.05 7.09 -15.07
N THR A 473 -5.47 7.84 -14.12
CA THR A 473 -4.11 7.57 -13.63
C THR A 473 -3.99 6.21 -12.94
N LEU A 474 -4.94 5.85 -12.06
CA LEU A 474 -4.96 4.55 -11.39
C LEU A 474 -5.25 3.41 -12.36
N GLY A 475 -6.16 3.61 -13.33
CA GLY A 475 -6.48 2.62 -14.36
C GLY A 475 -5.31 2.32 -15.28
N LEU A 476 -4.56 3.35 -15.70
CA LEU A 476 -3.33 3.17 -16.46
C LEU A 476 -2.25 2.47 -15.62
N ARG A 477 -2.10 2.82 -14.34
CA ARG A 477 -1.15 2.15 -13.44
C ARG A 477 -1.48 0.67 -13.29
N TRP A 478 -2.76 0.32 -13.09
CA TRP A 478 -3.23 -1.07 -13.03
C TRP A 478 -2.87 -1.83 -14.32
N TYR A 479 -3.21 -1.27 -15.48
CA TYR A 479 -2.93 -1.93 -16.75
C TYR A 479 -1.43 -2.15 -17.00
N VAL A 480 -0.58 -1.18 -16.63
CA VAL A 480 0.88 -1.29 -16.80
C VAL A 480 1.50 -2.26 -15.79
N SER A 481 1.07 -2.22 -14.53
CA SER A 481 1.60 -3.10 -13.48
C SER A 481 1.13 -4.55 -13.59
N GLY A 482 0.01 -4.80 -14.26
CA GLY A 482 -0.60 -6.13 -14.36
C GLY A 482 -1.36 -6.56 -13.10
N HIS A 483 -1.48 -5.68 -12.10
CA HIS A 483 -2.17 -5.95 -10.84
C HIS A 483 -2.89 -4.68 -10.34
N ALA A 484 -3.89 -4.83 -9.48
CA ALA A 484 -4.63 -3.69 -8.96
C ALA A 484 -3.73 -2.73 -8.15
N PRO A 485 -3.96 -1.40 -8.19
CA PRO A 485 -3.09 -0.39 -7.58
C PRO A 485 -3.36 -0.25 -6.07
N PHE A 486 -3.40 -1.38 -5.37
CA PHE A 486 -3.63 -1.47 -3.92
C PHE A 486 -2.35 -1.76 -3.14
N ALA A 487 -1.23 -1.92 -3.85
CA ALA A 487 0.08 -2.10 -3.28
C ALA A 487 0.94 -0.84 -3.42
N GLY A 488 1.75 -0.59 -2.39
CA GLY A 488 2.66 0.54 -2.29
C GLY A 488 1.99 1.83 -1.79
N SER A 489 2.73 2.57 -0.97
CA SER A 489 2.28 3.81 -0.32
C SER A 489 1.70 4.85 -1.30
N TYR A 490 2.31 5.01 -2.47
CA TYR A 490 1.81 5.92 -3.51
C TYR A 490 0.41 5.52 -4.01
N SER A 491 0.24 4.26 -4.44
CA SER A 491 -1.02 3.79 -5.04
C SER A 491 -2.16 3.88 -4.04
N VAL A 492 -1.88 3.54 -2.78
CA VAL A 492 -2.83 3.59 -1.67
C VAL A 492 -3.23 5.04 -1.33
N MET A 493 -2.29 5.99 -1.33
CA MET A 493 -2.61 7.41 -1.13
C MET A 493 -3.43 8.01 -2.30
N MET A 494 -3.11 7.63 -3.53
CA MET A 494 -3.90 8.02 -4.71
C MET A 494 -5.30 7.40 -4.69
N LEU A 495 -5.44 6.15 -4.23
CA LEU A 495 -6.74 5.51 -3.99
C LEU A 495 -7.55 6.28 -2.94
N MET A 496 -6.93 6.68 -1.83
CA MET A 496 -7.61 7.46 -0.78
C MET A 496 -8.08 8.82 -1.30
N ALA A 497 -7.30 9.47 -2.18
CA ALA A 497 -7.74 10.67 -2.88
C ALA A 497 -8.93 10.40 -3.81
N TRP A 498 -8.91 9.28 -4.51
CA TRP A 498 -10.00 8.85 -5.40
C TRP A 498 -11.29 8.58 -4.62
N LEU A 499 -11.21 7.88 -3.48
CA LEU A 499 -12.35 7.61 -2.60
C LEU A 499 -12.94 8.89 -2.01
N SER A 500 -12.08 9.86 -1.68
CA SER A 500 -12.51 11.17 -1.20
C SER A 500 -13.27 11.96 -2.28
N ALA A 501 -12.73 12.03 -3.50
CA ALA A 501 -13.38 12.68 -4.64
C ALA A 501 -14.69 11.98 -5.03
N LEU A 502 -14.73 10.64 -4.97
CA LEU A 502 -15.94 9.85 -5.16
C LEU A 502 -16.98 10.19 -4.10
N GLY A 503 -16.58 10.24 -2.82
CA GLY A 503 -17.43 10.61 -1.70
C GLY A 503 -18.08 11.99 -1.89
N ILE A 504 -17.32 12.98 -2.37
CA ILE A 504 -17.88 14.29 -2.75
C ILE A 504 -18.95 14.12 -3.81
N CYS A 505 -18.64 13.47 -4.93
CA CYS A 505 -19.56 13.35 -6.07
C CYS A 505 -20.88 12.67 -5.68
N LEU A 506 -20.82 11.67 -4.80
CA LEU A 506 -21.98 10.92 -4.34
C LEU A 506 -22.82 11.67 -3.29
N LEU A 507 -22.17 12.41 -2.38
CA LEU A 507 -22.81 12.86 -1.14
C LEU A 507 -23.03 14.37 -1.04
N TRP A 508 -22.41 15.21 -1.88
CA TRP A 508 -22.43 16.67 -1.71
C TRP A 508 -23.83 17.29 -1.63
N LYS A 509 -24.82 16.73 -2.35
CA LYS A 509 -26.21 17.22 -2.32
C LYS A 509 -26.88 16.97 -0.97
N ARG A 510 -26.55 15.85 -0.33
CA ARG A 510 -27.14 15.44 0.94
C ARG A 510 -26.37 16.03 2.12
N PHE A 511 -25.06 16.10 1.98
CA PHE A 511 -24.12 16.53 3.01
C PHE A 511 -23.12 17.53 2.42
N PRO A 512 -23.48 18.83 2.35
CA PRO A 512 -22.60 19.87 1.79
C PRO A 512 -21.24 19.98 2.48
N MET A 513 -21.14 19.53 3.74
CA MET A 513 -19.89 19.48 4.50
C MET A 513 -18.85 18.52 3.90
N VAL A 514 -19.27 17.52 3.10
CA VAL A 514 -18.33 16.59 2.45
C VAL A 514 -17.44 17.31 1.44
N LEU A 515 -17.89 18.45 0.89
CA LEU A 515 -17.10 19.23 -0.07
C LEU A 515 -15.75 19.70 0.52
N PRO A 516 -15.71 20.56 1.56
CA PRO A 516 -14.44 20.99 2.12
C PRO A 516 -13.62 19.84 2.69
N MET A 517 -14.25 18.89 3.39
CA MET A 517 -13.51 17.78 4.02
C MET A 517 -12.91 16.85 2.98
N GLY A 518 -13.65 16.52 1.92
CA GLY A 518 -13.18 15.65 0.87
C GLY A 518 -12.03 16.26 0.06
N PHE A 519 -12.10 17.57 -0.22
CA PHE A 519 -11.00 18.26 -0.90
C PHE A 519 -9.74 18.34 -0.04
N LEU A 520 -9.89 18.58 1.27
CA LEU A 520 -8.77 18.55 2.21
C LEU A 520 -8.13 17.16 2.28
N ILE A 521 -8.92 16.11 2.50
CA ILE A 521 -8.41 14.73 2.61
C ILE A 521 -7.75 14.30 1.30
N GLY A 522 -8.43 14.50 0.16
CA GLY A 522 -7.87 14.15 -1.14
C GLY A 522 -6.62 14.95 -1.49
N GLY A 523 -6.59 16.23 -1.10
CA GLY A 523 -5.41 17.07 -1.21
C GLY A 523 -4.24 16.57 -0.36
N PHE A 524 -4.47 16.29 0.92
CA PHE A 524 -3.42 15.78 1.82
C PHE A 524 -2.90 14.41 1.39
N THR A 525 -3.76 13.49 0.95
CA THR A 525 -3.31 12.17 0.50
C THR A 525 -2.54 12.25 -0.81
N MET A 526 -2.93 13.11 -1.77
CA MET A 526 -2.12 13.36 -2.96
C MET A 526 -0.79 14.06 -2.64
N LEU A 527 -0.75 14.95 -1.64
CA LEU A 527 0.50 15.51 -1.12
C LEU A 527 1.39 14.39 -0.57
N MET A 528 0.85 13.49 0.24
CA MET A 528 1.60 12.33 0.77
C MET A 528 2.08 11.41 -0.36
N ALA A 529 1.24 11.14 -1.37
CA ALA A 529 1.65 10.38 -2.56
C ALA A 529 2.85 11.04 -3.25
N SER A 530 2.86 12.37 -3.35
CA SER A 530 3.96 13.12 -3.95
C SER A 530 5.25 13.16 -3.09
N MET A 531 5.11 12.94 -1.78
CA MET A 531 6.21 12.90 -0.81
C MET A 531 6.80 11.49 -0.62
N SER A 532 6.02 10.43 -0.88
CA SER A 532 6.33 9.01 -0.67
C SER A 532 7.42 8.45 -1.62
N GLY A 533 8.37 9.28 -2.03
CA GLY A 533 9.28 9.05 -3.14
C GLY A 533 8.74 9.78 -4.36
N ALA A 534 9.51 10.77 -4.85
CA ALA A 534 9.13 11.59 -6.01
C ALA A 534 8.86 10.76 -7.27
N ASN A 535 9.18 9.45 -7.26
CA ASN A 535 8.97 8.48 -8.32
C ASN A 535 8.30 7.19 -7.78
N PRO A 536 7.00 6.96 -8.03
CA PRO A 536 6.30 5.75 -7.62
C PRO A 536 6.55 4.66 -8.65
N GLN A 537 7.70 4.00 -8.50
CA GLN A 537 8.10 2.90 -9.37
C GLN A 537 7.00 1.84 -9.43
N ILE A 538 6.77 1.31 -10.63
CA ILE A 538 5.91 0.15 -10.82
C ILE A 538 6.83 -1.06 -10.72
N THR A 539 6.63 -1.86 -9.67
CA THR A 539 7.40 -3.07 -9.36
C THR A 539 6.48 -4.28 -9.36
N HIS A 540 7.07 -5.47 -9.45
CA HIS A 540 6.34 -6.71 -9.25
C HIS A 540 5.90 -6.87 -7.78
N LEU A 541 4.77 -7.55 -7.58
CA LEU A 541 4.30 -7.88 -6.24
C LEU A 541 5.06 -9.09 -5.71
N MET A 542 5.38 -9.07 -4.41
CA MET A 542 5.78 -10.29 -3.71
C MET A 542 4.63 -11.32 -3.74
N PRO A 543 4.93 -12.63 -3.75
CA PRO A 543 3.93 -13.68 -3.95
C PRO A 543 2.75 -13.60 -2.98
N VAL A 544 3.04 -13.34 -1.70
CA VAL A 544 2.05 -13.21 -0.62
C VAL A 544 1.04 -12.07 -0.84
N LEU A 545 1.42 -11.04 -1.61
CA LEU A 545 0.58 -9.87 -1.88
C LEU A 545 -0.36 -10.10 -3.08
N GLN A 546 -0.20 -11.19 -3.83
CA GLN A 546 -1.02 -11.53 -4.99
C GLN A 546 -2.37 -12.18 -4.60
N SER A 547 -3.07 -11.62 -3.60
CA SER A 547 -4.36 -12.13 -3.14
C SER A 547 -5.51 -11.14 -3.36
N PRO A 548 -6.65 -11.57 -3.95
CA PRO A 548 -7.86 -10.74 -4.05
C PRO A 548 -8.39 -10.30 -2.68
N LEU A 549 -8.19 -11.13 -1.65
CA LEU A 549 -8.65 -10.86 -0.30
C LEU A 549 -7.90 -9.67 0.33
N LEU A 550 -6.58 -9.62 0.13
CA LEU A 550 -5.75 -8.50 0.54
C LEU A 550 -6.16 -7.20 -0.17
N SER A 551 -6.49 -7.28 -1.46
CA SER A 551 -7.00 -6.14 -2.23
C SER A 551 -8.30 -5.57 -1.63
N LEU A 552 -9.24 -6.44 -1.27
CA LEU A 552 -10.49 -6.04 -0.63
C LEU A 552 -10.25 -5.46 0.78
N HIS A 553 -9.34 -6.06 1.55
CA HIS A 553 -8.88 -5.53 2.83
C HIS A 553 -8.37 -4.08 2.70
N VAL A 554 -7.39 -3.83 1.82
CA VAL A 554 -6.81 -2.50 1.64
C VAL A 554 -7.86 -1.48 1.22
N LEU A 555 -8.77 -1.85 0.30
CA LEU A 555 -9.86 -0.97 -0.13
C LEU A 555 -10.79 -0.60 1.04
N ALA A 556 -11.21 -1.58 1.85
CA ALA A 556 -12.07 -1.35 3.01
C ALA A 556 -11.39 -0.44 4.05
N MET A 557 -10.10 -0.66 4.33
CA MET A 557 -9.31 0.15 5.26
C MET A 557 -9.16 1.59 4.75
N MET A 558 -8.84 1.79 3.47
CA MET A 558 -8.68 3.15 2.92
C MET A 558 -9.99 3.93 2.89
N LEU A 559 -11.10 3.26 2.60
CA LEU A 559 -12.42 3.90 2.67
C LEU A 559 -12.77 4.26 4.12
N SER A 560 -12.50 3.37 5.08
CA SER A 560 -12.67 3.66 6.51
C SER A 560 -11.85 4.89 6.95
N TYR A 561 -10.56 4.93 6.62
CA TYR A 561 -9.67 6.04 6.98
C TYR A 561 -10.09 7.36 6.33
N THR A 562 -10.61 7.32 5.11
CA THR A 562 -11.18 8.51 4.45
C THR A 562 -12.36 9.06 5.25
N LEU A 563 -13.26 8.20 5.72
CA LEU A 563 -14.41 8.61 6.53
C LEU A 563 -13.99 9.11 7.92
N PHE A 564 -13.00 8.47 8.57
CA PHE A 564 -12.44 8.98 9.83
C PHE A 564 -11.78 10.35 9.67
N GLY A 565 -11.08 10.58 8.56
CA GLY A 565 -10.56 11.91 8.21
C GLY A 565 -11.68 12.95 8.08
N MET A 566 -12.81 12.58 7.48
CA MET A 566 -13.96 13.48 7.38
C MET A 566 -14.54 13.80 8.76
N VAL A 567 -14.65 12.81 9.64
CA VAL A 567 -15.09 12.99 11.04
C VAL A 567 -14.12 13.90 11.80
N ALA A 568 -12.80 13.76 11.58
CA ALA A 568 -11.78 14.58 12.22
C ALA A 568 -11.89 16.06 11.82
N PHE A 569 -11.97 16.36 10.52
CA PHE A 569 -12.14 17.74 10.05
C PHE A 569 -13.49 18.34 10.46
N THR A 570 -14.55 17.51 10.51
CA THR A 570 -15.85 17.92 11.06
C THR A 570 -15.74 18.26 12.55
N GLY A 571 -14.92 17.50 13.29
CA GLY A 571 -14.55 17.79 14.69
C GLY A 571 -13.85 19.13 14.83
N ILE A 572 -12.81 19.39 14.02
CA ILE A 572 -12.09 20.67 14.03
C ILE A 572 -13.07 21.84 13.76
N LEU A 573 -13.95 21.70 12.77
CA LEU A 573 -14.97 22.70 12.47
C LEU A 573 -15.95 22.88 13.65
N GLY A 574 -16.34 21.79 14.29
CA GLY A 574 -17.23 21.76 15.46
C GLY A 574 -16.69 22.50 16.69
N LEU A 575 -15.37 22.70 16.80
CA LEU A 575 -14.75 23.45 17.88
C LEU A 575 -14.84 24.97 17.69
N VAL A 576 -14.86 25.44 16.44
CA VAL A 576 -14.82 26.87 16.09
C VAL A 576 -16.19 27.48 15.84
N VAL A 577 -17.20 26.66 15.49
CA VAL A 577 -18.56 27.14 15.23
C VAL A 577 -19.40 27.30 16.52
N PRO A 578 -20.48 28.11 16.50
CA PRO A 578 -21.40 28.23 17.61
C PRO A 578 -22.01 26.90 18.03
N VAL A 579 -22.37 26.77 19.31
CA VAL A 579 -22.86 25.53 19.94
C VAL A 579 -24.01 24.88 19.15
N ARG A 580 -24.95 25.68 18.62
CA ARG A 580 -26.07 25.18 17.80
C ARG A 580 -25.59 24.45 16.54
N ALA A 581 -24.59 24.99 15.85
CA ALA A 581 -23.99 24.35 14.69
C ALA A 581 -23.14 23.14 15.10
N ALA A 582 -22.42 23.23 16.22
CA ALA A 582 -21.62 22.13 16.75
C ALA A 582 -22.47 20.89 17.09
N ILE A 583 -23.69 21.07 17.62
CA ILE A 583 -24.63 19.97 17.85
C ILE A 583 -25.00 19.28 16.53
N ARG A 584 -25.36 20.06 15.50
CA ARG A 584 -25.67 19.50 14.17
C ARG A 584 -24.50 18.72 13.59
N LEU A 585 -23.28 19.25 13.70
CA LEU A 585 -22.07 18.58 13.23
C LEU A 585 -21.80 17.27 13.99
N ARG A 586 -22.11 17.22 15.29
CA ARG A 586 -21.96 15.99 16.09
C ARG A 586 -22.84 14.87 15.55
N ASP A 587 -24.12 15.18 15.29
CA ASP A 587 -25.06 14.18 14.79
C ASP A 587 -24.65 13.68 13.39
N MET A 588 -24.08 14.54 12.56
CA MET A 588 -23.51 14.15 11.27
C MET A 588 -22.24 13.31 11.39
N SER A 589 -21.34 13.65 12.32
CA SER A 589 -20.16 12.84 12.63
C SER A 589 -20.55 11.44 13.05
N LEU A 590 -21.59 11.27 13.88
CA LEU A 590 -22.10 9.95 14.28
C LEU A 590 -22.63 9.14 13.09
N VAL A 591 -23.28 9.79 12.11
CA VAL A 591 -23.76 9.13 10.88
C VAL A 591 -22.60 8.63 10.02
N ILE A 592 -21.50 9.36 9.94
CA ILE A 592 -20.29 8.96 9.18
C ILE A 592 -19.46 7.93 9.95
N LEU A 593 -19.42 8.05 11.28
CA LEU A 593 -18.62 7.19 12.14
C LEU A 593 -19.06 5.73 12.07
N PHE A 594 -20.36 5.47 11.94
CA PHE A 594 -20.89 4.12 11.83
C PHE A 594 -20.35 3.34 10.62
N PRO A 595 -20.49 3.79 9.35
CA PRO A 595 -19.89 3.12 8.21
C PRO A 595 -18.35 3.13 8.27
N ALA A 596 -17.72 4.15 8.87
CA ALA A 596 -16.27 4.18 9.05
C ALA A 596 -15.78 3.01 9.92
N VAL A 597 -16.39 2.82 11.09
CA VAL A 597 -16.06 1.72 12.01
C VAL A 597 -16.47 0.36 11.43
N PHE A 598 -17.60 0.28 10.73
CA PHE A 598 -17.99 -0.94 10.02
C PHE A 598 -16.93 -1.40 9.02
N LEU A 599 -16.45 -0.47 8.18
CA LEU A 599 -15.42 -0.75 7.19
C LEU A 599 -14.06 -1.05 7.84
N LEU A 600 -13.75 -0.41 8.98
CA LEU A 600 -12.55 -0.72 9.76
C LEU A 600 -12.59 -2.18 10.23
N ILE A 601 -13.66 -2.59 10.91
CA ILE A 601 -13.83 -3.95 11.42
C ILE A 601 -13.82 -4.97 10.28
N THR A 602 -14.56 -4.69 9.21
CA THR A 602 -14.64 -5.58 8.04
C THR A 602 -13.28 -5.70 7.37
N GLY A 603 -12.56 -4.59 7.22
CA GLY A 603 -11.19 -4.56 6.73
C GLY A 603 -10.28 -5.40 7.60
N THR A 604 -10.19 -5.13 8.92
CA THR A 604 -9.39 -5.90 9.86
C THR A 604 -9.70 -7.40 9.80
N PHE A 605 -10.98 -7.78 9.71
CA PHE A 605 -11.37 -9.18 9.54
C PHE A 605 -10.87 -9.80 8.23
N LEU A 606 -11.05 -9.12 7.10
CA LEU A 606 -10.53 -9.61 5.81
C LEU A 606 -9.00 -9.76 5.84
N GLY A 607 -8.32 -8.87 6.58
CA GLY A 607 -6.88 -8.96 6.84
C GLY A 607 -6.52 -10.20 7.65
N ALA A 608 -7.21 -10.46 8.77
CA ALA A 608 -7.01 -11.64 9.60
C ALA A 608 -7.27 -12.96 8.84
N VAL A 609 -8.28 -13.00 7.98
CA VAL A 609 -8.54 -14.17 7.12
C VAL A 609 -7.42 -14.37 6.10
N TRP A 610 -6.95 -13.29 5.47
CA TRP A 610 -5.82 -13.35 4.55
C TRP A 610 -4.53 -13.79 5.23
N ALA A 611 -4.24 -13.27 6.43
CA ALA A 611 -3.08 -13.66 7.23
C ALA A 611 -3.12 -15.16 7.57
N ASN A 612 -4.28 -15.68 7.98
CA ASN A 612 -4.42 -17.10 8.29
C ASN A 612 -4.24 -18.01 7.07
N ILE A 613 -4.61 -17.54 5.88
CA ILE A 613 -4.41 -18.28 4.62
C ILE A 613 -2.94 -18.24 4.21
N SER A 614 -2.25 -17.12 4.45
CA SER A 614 -0.90 -16.87 3.91
C SER A 614 0.22 -17.28 4.87
N TRP A 615 0.03 -17.08 6.18
CA TRP A 615 1.04 -17.30 7.23
C TRP A 615 0.58 -18.26 8.33
N GLY A 616 -0.66 -18.73 8.27
CA GLY A 616 -1.22 -19.70 9.21
C GLY A 616 -1.74 -19.13 10.51
N THR A 617 -1.41 -17.88 10.82
CA THR A 617 -1.90 -17.15 11.99
C THR A 617 -2.90 -16.10 11.55
N TYR A 618 -4.04 -16.00 12.25
CA TYR A 618 -5.05 -14.98 11.96
C TYR A 618 -4.80 -13.67 12.71
N TRP A 619 -3.94 -13.69 13.72
CA TRP A 619 -3.53 -12.55 14.54
C TRP A 619 -2.15 -12.82 15.15
N SER A 620 -1.25 -11.86 15.14
CA SER A 620 0.15 -11.99 15.57
C SER A 620 0.63 -10.89 16.52
N TRP A 621 -0.30 -10.07 17.07
CA TRP A 621 0.01 -8.91 17.93
C TRP A 621 1.05 -7.94 17.35
N ASP A 622 1.27 -8.00 16.04
CA ASP A 622 2.22 -7.11 15.38
C ASP A 622 1.77 -5.65 15.53
N PRO A 623 2.70 -4.68 15.42
CA PRO A 623 2.33 -3.28 15.60
C PRO A 623 1.18 -2.82 14.69
N LYS A 624 1.04 -3.28 13.45
CA LYS A 624 -0.07 -2.84 12.57
C LYS A 624 -1.41 -3.41 13.02
N GLU A 625 -1.49 -4.71 13.32
CA GLU A 625 -2.71 -5.33 13.85
C GLU A 625 -3.10 -4.70 15.20
N THR A 626 -2.14 -4.53 16.10
CA THR A 626 -2.35 -3.91 17.42
C THR A 626 -2.86 -2.48 17.31
N TRP A 627 -2.28 -1.66 16.43
CA TRP A 627 -2.75 -0.27 16.22
C TRP A 627 -4.10 -0.19 15.48
N ALA A 628 -4.42 -1.16 14.62
CA ALA A 628 -5.76 -1.29 14.05
C ALA A 628 -6.81 -1.60 15.16
N LEU A 629 -6.48 -2.48 16.10
CA LEU A 629 -7.33 -2.77 17.26
C LEU A 629 -7.47 -1.54 18.18
N ILE A 630 -6.38 -0.85 18.51
CA ILE A 630 -6.40 0.41 19.28
C ILE A 630 -7.33 1.43 18.61
N THR A 631 -7.19 1.62 17.29
CA THR A 631 -8.02 2.55 16.52
C THR A 631 -9.50 2.18 16.62
N PHE A 632 -9.83 0.89 16.47
CA PHE A 632 -11.19 0.41 16.66
C PHE A 632 -11.73 0.70 18.07
N LEU A 633 -10.96 0.38 19.12
CA LEU A 633 -11.39 0.59 20.50
C LEU A 633 -11.57 2.09 20.80
N VAL A 634 -10.67 2.96 20.36
CA VAL A 634 -10.79 4.41 20.55
C VAL A 634 -12.05 4.95 19.87
N TYR A 635 -12.33 4.58 18.62
CA TYR A 635 -13.56 5.02 17.95
C TYR A 635 -14.84 4.37 18.50
N SER A 636 -14.72 3.23 19.18
CA SER A 636 -15.84 2.64 19.92
C SER A 636 -16.32 3.56 21.06
N TYR A 637 -15.44 4.32 21.73
CA TYR A 637 -15.85 5.34 22.71
C TYR A 637 -16.75 6.41 22.05
N ALA A 638 -16.40 6.86 20.84
CA ALA A 638 -17.20 7.85 20.13
C ALA A 638 -18.57 7.30 19.71
N LEU A 639 -18.68 6.02 19.34
CA LEU A 639 -19.98 5.38 19.08
C LEU A 639 -20.84 5.26 20.35
N HIS A 640 -20.22 5.20 21.52
CA HIS A 640 -20.89 5.13 22.83
C HIS A 640 -20.99 6.50 23.53
N ALA A 641 -20.84 7.61 22.80
CA ALA A 641 -20.81 8.96 23.36
C ALA A 641 -22.01 9.30 24.27
N ASP A 642 -23.20 8.74 23.98
CA ASP A 642 -24.40 8.95 24.79
C ASP A 642 -24.33 8.29 26.18
N HIS A 643 -23.49 7.27 26.36
CA HIS A 643 -23.27 6.63 27.66
C HIS A 643 -22.13 7.27 28.45
N ILE A 644 -21.28 8.06 27.80
CA ILE A 644 -20.07 8.61 28.39
C ILE A 644 -20.27 10.10 28.69
N ARG A 645 -20.31 10.45 29.98
CA ARG A 645 -20.70 11.79 30.46
C ARG A 645 -19.96 12.94 29.76
N PHE A 646 -18.64 12.81 29.55
CA PHE A 646 -17.86 13.88 28.92
C PHE A 646 -18.06 13.94 27.40
N LEU A 647 -18.36 12.83 26.72
CA LEU A 647 -18.59 12.81 25.26
C LEU A 647 -20.01 13.24 24.87
N ARG A 648 -20.94 13.36 25.83
CA ARG A 648 -22.26 13.94 25.59
C ARG A 648 -22.19 15.40 25.17
N HIS A 649 -21.20 16.14 25.68
CA HIS A 649 -21.06 17.55 25.35
C HIS A 649 -20.47 17.71 23.93
N PRO A 650 -21.06 18.53 23.04
CA PRO A 650 -20.66 18.59 21.63
C PRO A 650 -19.18 18.96 21.41
N ARG A 651 -18.64 19.90 22.18
CA ARG A 651 -17.24 20.34 22.00
C ARG A 651 -16.22 19.26 22.37
N THR A 652 -16.46 18.54 23.45
CA THR A 652 -15.58 17.46 23.90
C THR A 652 -15.66 16.27 22.97
N PHE A 653 -16.85 15.96 22.42
CA PHE A 653 -16.99 14.98 21.34
C PHE A 653 -16.17 15.34 20.11
N HIS A 654 -16.23 16.60 19.67
CA HIS A 654 -15.51 17.09 18.50
C HIS A 654 -13.99 17.08 18.72
N ALA A 655 -13.52 17.52 19.90
CA ALA A 655 -12.12 17.42 20.29
C ALA A 655 -11.64 15.97 20.32
N PHE A 656 -12.44 15.07 20.90
CA PHE A 656 -12.15 13.64 20.94
C PHE A 656 -12.02 13.06 19.52
N CYS A 657 -12.96 13.34 18.62
CA CYS A 657 -12.92 12.83 17.25
C CYS A 657 -11.72 13.36 16.45
N ALA A 658 -11.33 14.62 16.66
CA ALA A 658 -10.14 15.21 16.05
C ALA A 658 -8.85 14.54 16.56
N LEU A 659 -8.75 14.28 17.87
CA LEU A 659 -7.60 13.61 18.48
C LEU A 659 -7.56 12.10 18.15
N ALA A 660 -8.71 11.43 18.07
CA ALA A 660 -8.81 10.01 17.71
C ALA A 660 -8.24 9.73 16.32
N PHE A 661 -8.26 10.72 15.41
CA PHE A 661 -7.65 10.59 14.09
C PHE A 661 -6.13 10.40 14.14
N LEU A 662 -5.46 10.83 15.22
CA LEU A 662 -4.05 10.54 15.44
C LEU A 662 -3.80 9.02 15.50
N MET A 663 -4.76 8.23 15.98
CA MET A 663 -4.64 6.76 16.01
C MET A 663 -4.58 6.18 14.59
N VAL A 664 -5.38 6.73 13.66
CA VAL A 664 -5.32 6.35 12.23
C VAL A 664 -3.97 6.72 11.63
N LEU A 665 -3.46 7.92 11.93
CA LEU A 665 -2.14 8.36 11.46
C LEU A 665 -1.01 7.49 12.02
N VAL A 666 -1.08 7.07 13.28
CA VAL A 666 -0.08 6.14 13.85
C VAL A 666 -0.20 4.76 13.23
N THR A 667 -1.41 4.23 13.06
CA THR A 667 -1.63 2.92 12.43
C THR A 667 -1.07 2.88 11.01
N TYR A 668 -1.28 3.93 10.23
CA TYR A 668 -0.85 3.96 8.82
C TYR A 668 0.60 4.43 8.64
N PHE A 669 1.01 5.54 9.27
CA PHE A 669 2.35 6.12 9.13
C PHE A 669 3.28 5.73 10.27
N GLY A 670 2.80 5.82 11.52
CA GLY A 670 3.62 5.59 12.71
C GLY A 670 4.24 4.20 12.74
N VAL A 671 3.49 3.16 12.41
CA VAL A 671 4.03 1.79 12.39
C VAL A 671 5.08 1.62 11.29
N ASN A 672 4.82 2.12 10.08
CA ASN A 672 5.75 2.02 8.95
C ASN A 672 7.03 2.83 9.15
N LEU A 673 6.94 4.01 9.75
CA LEU A 673 8.07 4.95 9.88
C LEU A 673 8.86 4.78 11.18
N VAL A 674 8.23 4.28 12.26
CA VAL A 674 8.82 4.29 13.61
C VAL A 674 8.97 2.89 14.19
N LEU A 675 8.00 1.99 13.99
CA LEU A 675 7.94 0.72 14.73
C LEU A 675 8.49 -0.49 13.96
N GLY A 676 8.36 -0.53 12.63
CA GLY A 676 8.76 -1.70 11.81
C GLY A 676 7.82 -2.91 12.03
N GLY A 677 7.93 -3.96 11.19
CA GLY A 677 7.15 -5.20 11.36
C GLY A 677 7.03 -6.03 10.07
N MET A 678 6.39 -7.21 10.14
CA MET A 678 6.14 -8.13 8.99
C MET A 678 5.32 -7.50 7.86
N HIS A 679 4.77 -6.31 8.06
CA HIS A 679 4.03 -5.55 7.08
C HIS A 679 4.82 -4.39 6.46
N ALA A 680 6.13 -4.27 6.73
CA ALA A 680 7.01 -3.25 6.18
C ALA A 680 7.43 -3.58 4.73
N TYR A 681 6.45 -3.79 3.83
CA TYR A 681 6.67 -4.02 2.40
C TYR A 681 6.46 -2.75 1.57
N ALA A 682 6.58 -1.56 2.17
CA ALA A 682 6.14 -0.30 1.59
C ALA A 682 7.29 0.66 1.29
#